data_AF-A0A0Q8HMP0-F1
#
_entry.id   AF-A0A0Q8HMP0-F1
#
_cell.length_a   1.000
_cell.length_b   1.000
_cell.length_c   1.000
_cell.angle_alpha   90.00
_cell.angle_beta   90.00
_cell.angle_gamma   90.00
#
_symmetry.space_group_name_H-M   'P 1'
#
loop_
_entity.id
_entity.type
_entity.pdbx_description
1 polymer ?
#
loop_
_entity_poly.entity_id
_entity_poly.type
_entity_poly.pdbx_seq_one_letter_code
_entity_poly.pdbx_strand_id
1 'polypeptide(L)'
;MQAPPAHWEGDVLLRDGRTAHIRPIRPDDEDLMVEFYARVSDESKYYRFFSPMPVLSDRDVRRFTHVDHRDRVALVMILQERMIAVGRYDVVADNEAEVAFLVEDGHQGRGIAQLLLEHLAQAGRERGVERFTAEVLPDNSRMIHTFRDAGYRVASGYHDGVITLEFPIDPTDTAIGVMRDREHAAEAASIQRFFHPKSVAIIGASRRQDTIGQVLVRNLVTANFTGRVYVVNPSAPAVSGMPAYKNVNEIPDDVDVAIVAVPADAVTDVVLDCANKGVHGLIVISSGFAETGEEGRKRQRHLAGLCRSYGLRLIGPNCLGVINTDPTVQVNASLSSVMPTRGRAGFFCQSGALGSAILEKVKNRGLGISTFVSAGNRADVSGNDLLQYWEEDDATEVVMMYLESIGNPRKFSRIARRVSQRKPIVAVRSGRTTQGVPMGHAVRRIGAPQAAVDAMFRQAGVIQVDTLDDMFDVAQLLAHQPLPRGRRVAIVGNSDALGLLAADAASAVGLVVNRSVALGASATAEDFEDALDNAIDDPDVDSVIAVYIPPLDVTGEEVANVLAAVGEQSDKPLVSSFLGAEGIPELLRVPDVAGSSAGRGSVPSYPAVEAAVRALARVVEYAVWLHAPDGPAAEAGEVDLPAARKLVDGVLRAAGDEAGDREIELDQLLVTELLGHYGIDLWPTRPVADSAAAVVAGEDLGWDVVLKSTLDSLRERPDQTHVWRNISDADDMRDAWETLTQLIDPTMGRFVVQRSAPPGVPVAIRSFEDPLFGPVVSFGISGPVIELLGDWSYRIPPLGQHEVASMVREVKSSPLLFGYRGADAVDVAAVEDLITRVAALKNDLPNVSSLELTLVLAGVEGAQTLTATARVATIKDPRPDSLVRRMPDLESTIPD
;
A
#
# COMPACT_ATOMS: atom_id res chain seq x y z
N MET A 1 -23.96 -13.56 -27.95
CA MET A 1 -22.55 -13.28 -27.55
C MET A 1 -22.60 -13.00 -26.06
N GLN A 2 -21.81 -13.68 -25.25
CA GLN A 2 -21.76 -13.36 -23.81
C GLN A 2 -21.12 -11.98 -23.68
N ALA A 3 -21.64 -11.11 -22.82
CA ALA A 3 -20.96 -9.83 -22.56
C ALA A 3 -19.60 -10.13 -21.90
N PRO A 4 -18.52 -9.44 -22.29
CA PRO A 4 -17.24 -9.59 -21.60
C PRO A 4 -17.37 -9.12 -20.15
N PRO A 5 -16.61 -9.70 -19.21
CA PRO A 5 -16.54 -9.20 -17.85
C PRO A 5 -16.06 -7.74 -17.82
N ALA A 6 -16.74 -6.88 -17.04
CA ALA A 6 -16.40 -5.46 -16.95
C ALA A 6 -14.98 -5.23 -16.41
N HIS A 7 -14.53 -6.09 -15.50
CA HIS A 7 -13.18 -6.05 -14.96
C HIS A 7 -12.10 -6.52 -15.94
N TRP A 8 -12.36 -6.71 -17.23
CA TRP A 8 -11.30 -6.87 -18.24
C TRP A 8 -10.88 -5.53 -18.87
N GLU A 9 -11.65 -4.48 -18.60
CA GLU A 9 -11.38 -3.11 -19.02
C GLU A 9 -10.61 -2.35 -17.93
N GLY A 10 -9.77 -1.40 -18.32
CA GLY A 10 -9.05 -0.54 -17.39
C GLY A 10 -8.01 0.36 -18.04
N ASP A 11 -7.53 1.35 -17.30
CA ASP A 11 -6.41 2.20 -17.74
C ASP A 11 -5.08 1.59 -17.30
N VAL A 12 -4.03 1.75 -18.10
CA VAL A 12 -2.69 1.21 -17.85
C VAL A 12 -1.61 2.26 -18.09
N LEU A 13 -0.46 2.11 -17.44
CA LEU A 13 0.74 2.89 -17.71
C LEU A 13 1.68 2.16 -18.64
N LEU A 14 2.07 2.85 -19.70
CA LEU A 14 3.08 2.41 -20.65
C LEU A 14 4.47 2.68 -20.11
N ARG A 15 5.48 2.01 -20.68
CA ARG A 15 6.88 2.11 -20.21
C ARG A 15 7.44 3.53 -20.24
N ASP A 16 6.89 4.40 -21.09
CA ASP A 16 7.30 5.80 -21.20
C ASP A 16 6.57 6.75 -20.22
N GLY A 17 5.71 6.20 -19.36
CA GLY A 17 4.95 6.92 -18.34
C GLY A 17 3.61 7.49 -18.81
N ARG A 18 3.24 7.31 -20.09
CA ARG A 18 1.93 7.73 -20.60
C ARG A 18 0.86 6.69 -20.29
N THR A 19 -0.38 7.15 -20.25
CA THR A 19 -1.55 6.30 -20.05
C THR A 19 -2.06 5.73 -21.37
N ALA A 20 -2.75 4.58 -21.29
CA ALA A 20 -3.51 4.01 -22.39
C ALA A 20 -4.69 3.22 -21.79
N HIS A 21 -5.72 2.97 -22.59
CA HIS A 21 -6.91 2.26 -22.15
C HIS A 21 -6.92 0.86 -22.78
N ILE A 22 -7.05 -0.20 -21.96
CA ILE A 22 -7.20 -1.57 -22.43
C ILE A 22 -8.63 -2.03 -22.20
N ARG A 23 -9.25 -2.65 -23.21
CA ARG A 23 -10.59 -3.21 -23.11
C ARG A 23 -10.80 -4.40 -24.04
N PRO A 24 -11.81 -5.25 -23.78
CA PRO A 24 -12.28 -6.23 -24.75
C PRO A 24 -12.65 -5.57 -26.08
N ILE A 25 -12.33 -6.26 -27.19
CA ILE A 25 -12.81 -5.86 -28.51
C ILE A 25 -14.34 -6.01 -28.58
N ARG A 26 -14.99 -5.11 -29.31
CA ARG A 26 -16.45 -5.07 -29.49
C ARG A 26 -16.77 -5.28 -30.98
N PRO A 27 -17.96 -5.82 -31.32
CA PRO A 27 -18.40 -5.92 -32.71
C PRO A 27 -18.38 -4.59 -33.46
N ASP A 28 -18.63 -3.47 -32.78
CA ASP A 28 -18.63 -2.13 -33.39
C ASP A 28 -17.22 -1.55 -33.64
N ASP A 29 -16.15 -2.28 -33.31
CA ASP A 29 -14.76 -1.86 -33.55
C ASP A 29 -14.26 -2.18 -34.98
N GLU A 30 -15.13 -2.60 -35.91
CA GLU A 30 -14.72 -2.96 -37.28
C GLU A 30 -13.98 -1.81 -37.97
N ASP A 31 -14.50 -0.59 -37.88
CA ASP A 31 -13.87 0.59 -38.47
C ASP A 31 -12.53 0.92 -37.79
N LEU A 32 -12.47 0.83 -36.45
CA LEU A 32 -11.23 1.05 -35.69
C LEU A 32 -10.15 0.01 -36.04
N MET A 33 -10.54 -1.24 -36.26
CA MET A 33 -9.64 -2.32 -36.66
C MET A 33 -9.08 -2.07 -38.06
N VAL A 34 -9.92 -1.66 -39.02
CA VAL A 34 -9.49 -1.33 -40.38
C VAL A 34 -8.53 -0.13 -40.38
N GLU A 35 -8.88 0.92 -39.64
CA GLU A 35 -8.06 2.13 -39.52
C GLU A 35 -6.69 1.83 -38.89
N PHE A 36 -6.67 1.05 -37.81
CA PHE A 36 -5.45 0.56 -37.18
C PHE A 36 -4.61 -0.27 -38.15
N TYR A 37 -5.22 -1.26 -38.81
CA TYR A 37 -4.51 -2.14 -39.75
C TYR A 37 -3.87 -1.38 -40.91
N ALA A 38 -4.52 -0.31 -41.38
CA ALA A 38 -3.98 0.54 -42.43
C ALA A 38 -2.69 1.29 -42.02
N ARG A 39 -2.51 1.57 -40.72
CA ARG A 39 -1.30 2.24 -40.18
C ARG A 39 -0.15 1.29 -39.88
N VAL A 40 -0.42 0.00 -39.69
CA VAL A 40 0.62 -1.01 -39.42
C VAL A 40 1.45 -1.26 -40.68
N SER A 41 2.78 -1.34 -40.52
CA SER A 41 3.71 -1.62 -41.61
C SER A 41 3.50 -3.02 -42.22
N ASP A 42 3.84 -3.16 -43.50
CA ASP A 42 3.77 -4.46 -44.20
C ASP A 42 4.68 -5.52 -43.55
N GLU A 43 5.80 -5.10 -42.95
CA GLU A 43 6.70 -5.98 -42.19
C GLU A 43 6.01 -6.52 -40.94
N SER A 44 5.40 -5.64 -40.13
CA SER A 44 4.65 -6.05 -38.93
C SER A 44 3.45 -6.95 -39.28
N LYS A 45 2.77 -6.70 -40.41
CA LYS A 45 1.71 -7.59 -40.94
C LYS A 45 2.28 -8.95 -41.34
N TYR A 46 3.38 -8.97 -42.09
CA TYR A 46 4.02 -10.21 -42.52
C TYR A 46 4.45 -11.08 -41.33
N TYR A 47 5.07 -10.47 -40.31
CA TYR A 47 5.44 -11.20 -39.09
C TYR A 47 4.25 -11.75 -38.31
N ARG A 48 3.07 -11.13 -38.43
CA ARG A 48 1.86 -11.56 -37.73
C ARG A 48 1.11 -12.69 -38.44
N PHE A 49 1.03 -12.66 -39.76
CA PHE A 49 0.20 -13.58 -40.56
C PHE A 49 1.01 -14.57 -41.39
N PHE A 50 2.34 -14.50 -41.33
CA PHE A 50 3.29 -15.33 -42.08
C PHE A 50 3.07 -15.29 -43.60
N SER A 51 2.37 -14.27 -44.08
CA SER A 51 1.97 -14.10 -45.47
C SER A 51 1.69 -12.63 -45.78
N PRO A 52 1.90 -12.17 -47.03
CA PRO A 52 1.55 -10.82 -47.44
C PRO A 52 0.03 -10.59 -47.35
N MET A 53 -0.39 -9.80 -46.36
CA MET A 53 -1.79 -9.46 -46.14
C MET A 53 -1.93 -7.92 -46.08
N PRO A 54 -1.89 -7.22 -47.22
CA PRO A 54 -1.84 -5.75 -47.23
C PRO A 54 -3.13 -5.11 -46.70
N VAL A 55 -4.28 -5.76 -46.90
CA VAL A 55 -5.61 -5.35 -46.45
C VAL A 55 -6.36 -6.52 -45.80
N LEU A 56 -7.23 -6.23 -44.85
CA LEU A 56 -8.16 -7.20 -44.28
C LEU A 56 -9.40 -7.34 -45.17
N SER A 57 -9.87 -8.57 -45.40
CA SER A 57 -11.19 -8.77 -46.02
C SER A 57 -12.30 -8.53 -45.00
N ASP A 58 -13.52 -8.20 -45.45
CA ASP A 58 -14.70 -8.06 -44.56
C ASP A 58 -14.90 -9.29 -43.67
N ARG A 59 -14.56 -10.48 -44.19
CA ARG A 59 -14.60 -11.73 -43.43
C ARG A 59 -13.56 -11.75 -42.29
N ASP A 60 -12.35 -11.26 -42.53
CA ASP A 60 -11.28 -11.22 -41.53
C ASP A 60 -11.56 -10.17 -40.46
N VAL A 61 -12.03 -8.99 -40.87
CA VAL A 61 -12.48 -7.92 -39.97
C VAL A 61 -13.54 -8.47 -39.02
N ARG A 62 -14.61 -9.06 -39.57
CA ARG A 62 -15.68 -9.66 -38.77
C ARG A 62 -15.17 -10.78 -37.88
N ARG A 63 -14.25 -11.63 -38.36
CA ARG A 63 -13.65 -12.70 -37.55
C ARG A 63 -12.86 -12.14 -36.37
N PHE A 64 -12.16 -11.02 -36.54
CA PHE A 64 -11.30 -10.44 -35.51
C PHE A 64 -12.08 -9.61 -34.48
N THR A 65 -13.21 -9.00 -34.85
CA THR A 65 -14.04 -8.20 -33.93
C THR A 65 -15.13 -9.01 -33.22
N HIS A 66 -15.66 -10.07 -33.85
CA HIS A 66 -16.72 -10.89 -33.28
C HIS A 66 -16.13 -12.12 -32.56
N VAL A 67 -15.89 -11.98 -31.26
CA VAL A 67 -15.37 -13.04 -30.38
C VAL A 67 -16.42 -13.43 -29.32
N ASP A 68 -16.31 -14.63 -28.76
CA ASP A 68 -17.29 -15.15 -27.78
C ASP A 68 -16.93 -14.85 -26.31
N HIS A 69 -15.74 -14.29 -26.07
CA HIS A 69 -15.17 -13.99 -24.77
C HIS A 69 -14.95 -15.21 -23.87
N ARG A 70 -14.89 -16.41 -24.46
CA ARG A 70 -14.65 -17.68 -23.76
C ARG A 70 -13.54 -18.48 -24.44
N ASP A 71 -13.80 -18.98 -25.64
CA ASP A 71 -12.85 -19.78 -26.42
C ASP A 71 -12.02 -18.86 -27.33
N ARG A 72 -12.56 -17.69 -27.64
CA ARG A 72 -11.89 -16.63 -28.39
C ARG A 72 -11.99 -15.34 -27.60
N VAL A 73 -10.85 -14.78 -27.23
CA VAL A 73 -10.76 -13.51 -26.51
C VAL A 73 -9.81 -12.58 -27.25
N ALA A 74 -10.22 -11.33 -27.42
CA ALA A 74 -9.36 -10.28 -27.94
C ALA A 74 -9.50 -9.02 -27.10
N LEU A 75 -8.36 -8.42 -26.77
CA LEU A 75 -8.22 -7.16 -26.06
C LEU A 75 -7.56 -6.14 -26.99
N VAL A 76 -8.05 -4.91 -26.96
CA VAL A 76 -7.52 -3.78 -27.73
C VAL A 76 -6.95 -2.75 -26.78
N MET A 77 -5.89 -2.06 -27.23
CA MET A 77 -5.35 -0.91 -26.54
C MET A 77 -5.71 0.36 -27.33
N ILE A 78 -6.35 1.30 -26.65
CA ILE A 78 -6.83 2.57 -27.19
C ILE A 78 -6.03 3.71 -26.59
N LEU A 79 -5.61 4.66 -27.44
CA LEU A 79 -4.96 5.90 -27.04
C LEU A 79 -5.44 7.01 -27.98
N GLN A 80 -5.93 8.12 -27.42
CA GLN A 80 -6.52 9.23 -28.18
C GLN A 80 -7.64 8.74 -29.12
N GLU A 81 -8.54 7.91 -28.59
CA GLU A 81 -9.67 7.28 -29.32
C GLU A 81 -9.25 6.37 -30.49
N ARG A 82 -7.95 6.10 -30.67
CA ARG A 82 -7.43 5.24 -31.73
C ARG A 82 -6.94 3.91 -31.17
N MET A 83 -7.22 2.83 -31.89
CA MET A 83 -6.60 1.53 -31.62
C MET A 83 -5.12 1.58 -32.01
N ILE A 84 -4.25 1.28 -31.04
CA ILE A 84 -2.79 1.24 -31.21
C ILE A 84 -2.22 -0.18 -31.11
N ALA A 85 -3.00 -1.12 -30.59
CA ALA A 85 -2.65 -2.55 -30.56
C ALA A 85 -3.87 -3.45 -30.36
N VAL A 86 -3.73 -4.71 -30.75
CA VAL A 86 -4.64 -5.81 -30.44
C VAL A 86 -3.85 -7.04 -29.99
N GLY A 87 -4.32 -7.70 -28.93
CA GLY A 87 -3.84 -8.99 -28.48
C GLY A 87 -5.01 -9.96 -28.39
N ARG A 88 -4.81 -11.22 -28.77
CA ARG A 88 -5.88 -12.22 -28.71
C ARG A 88 -5.36 -13.61 -28.37
N TYR A 89 -6.25 -14.45 -27.85
CA TYR A 89 -6.05 -15.88 -27.86
C TYR A 89 -7.25 -16.62 -28.50
N ASP A 90 -6.97 -17.77 -29.10
CA ASP A 90 -7.95 -18.72 -29.62
C ASP A 90 -7.63 -20.11 -29.00
N VAL A 91 -8.59 -20.76 -28.35
CA VAL A 91 -8.40 -22.10 -27.75
C VAL A 91 -8.16 -23.14 -28.85
N VAL A 92 -7.06 -23.89 -28.73
CA VAL A 92 -6.63 -24.90 -29.71
C VAL A 92 -6.80 -26.34 -29.22
N ALA A 93 -6.75 -26.54 -27.90
CA ALA A 93 -6.98 -27.82 -27.23
C ALA A 93 -7.51 -27.59 -25.81
N ASP A 94 -7.89 -28.66 -25.11
CA ASP A 94 -8.32 -28.57 -23.71
C ASP A 94 -7.23 -27.91 -22.86
N ASN A 95 -7.61 -26.83 -22.15
CA ASN A 95 -6.73 -26.00 -21.31
C ASN A 95 -5.56 -25.28 -22.04
N GLU A 96 -5.55 -25.25 -23.38
CA GLU A 96 -4.48 -24.65 -24.18
C GLU A 96 -5.01 -23.66 -25.23
N ALA A 97 -4.41 -22.47 -25.30
CA ALA A 97 -4.78 -21.45 -26.28
C ALA A 97 -3.58 -20.85 -27.01
N GLU A 98 -3.74 -20.61 -28.31
CA GLU A 98 -2.74 -19.90 -29.13
C GLU A 98 -2.91 -18.39 -28.93
N VAL A 99 -1.83 -17.69 -28.57
CA VAL A 99 -1.82 -16.24 -28.32
C VAL A 99 -1.08 -15.49 -29.42
N ALA A 100 -1.59 -14.32 -29.80
CA ALA A 100 -0.95 -13.47 -30.79
C ALA A 100 -1.25 -11.98 -30.63
N PHE A 101 -0.31 -11.14 -31.11
CA PHE A 101 -0.31 -9.69 -30.90
C PHE A 101 0.00 -8.93 -32.18
N LEU A 102 -0.61 -7.75 -32.33
CA LEU A 102 -0.24 -6.78 -33.36
C LEU A 102 -0.19 -5.39 -32.71
N VAL A 103 0.93 -4.68 -32.87
CA VAL A 103 1.17 -3.36 -32.29
C VAL A 103 1.61 -2.41 -33.40
N GLU A 104 1.00 -1.24 -33.47
CA GLU A 104 1.37 -0.19 -34.42
C GLU A 104 2.84 0.22 -34.24
N ASP A 105 3.58 0.34 -35.35
CA ASP A 105 5.05 0.49 -35.33
C ASP A 105 5.52 1.68 -34.48
N GLY A 106 4.82 2.81 -34.53
CA GLY A 106 5.12 4.01 -33.73
C GLY A 106 4.93 3.84 -32.21
N HIS A 107 4.25 2.77 -31.79
CA HIS A 107 3.97 2.45 -30.40
C HIS A 107 4.78 1.26 -29.87
N GLN A 108 5.60 0.63 -30.71
CA GLN A 108 6.48 -0.47 -30.30
C GLN A 108 7.54 0.00 -29.27
N GLY A 109 8.02 -0.92 -28.43
CA GLY A 109 8.99 -0.61 -27.37
C GLY A 109 8.40 0.03 -26.10
N ARG A 110 7.10 0.34 -26.09
CA ARG A 110 6.39 0.97 -24.95
C ARG A 110 5.81 -0.03 -23.94
N GLY A 111 6.14 -1.32 -24.05
CA GLY A 111 5.67 -2.37 -23.14
C GLY A 111 4.25 -2.90 -23.41
N ILE A 112 3.66 -2.56 -24.56
CA ILE A 112 2.26 -2.84 -24.90
C ILE A 112 1.97 -4.34 -25.03
N ALA A 113 2.82 -5.08 -25.73
CA ALA A 113 2.62 -6.53 -25.93
C ALA A 113 2.67 -7.29 -24.60
N GLN A 114 3.57 -6.88 -23.69
CA GLN A 114 3.64 -7.45 -22.34
C GLN A 114 2.37 -7.15 -21.52
N LEU A 115 1.85 -5.92 -21.58
CA LEU A 115 0.58 -5.56 -20.93
C LEU A 115 -0.60 -6.39 -21.49
N LEU A 116 -0.70 -6.51 -22.81
CA LEU A 116 -1.74 -7.34 -23.44
C LEU A 116 -1.61 -8.80 -23.00
N LEU A 117 -0.40 -9.34 -22.94
CA LEU A 117 -0.15 -10.71 -22.51
C LEU A 117 -0.56 -10.93 -21.03
N GLU A 118 -0.22 -10.01 -20.14
CA GLU A 118 -0.63 -10.04 -18.72
C GLU A 118 -2.17 -10.12 -18.60
N HIS A 119 -2.88 -9.24 -19.31
CA HIS A 119 -4.35 -9.19 -19.27
C HIS A 119 -5.01 -10.39 -19.95
N LEU A 120 -4.46 -10.88 -21.06
CA LEU A 120 -4.93 -12.11 -21.69
C LEU A 120 -4.70 -13.32 -20.81
N ALA A 121 -3.57 -13.42 -20.10
CA ALA A 121 -3.29 -14.51 -19.17
C ALA A 121 -4.26 -14.51 -17.98
N GLN A 122 -4.67 -13.33 -17.48
CA GLN A 122 -5.76 -13.26 -16.51
C GLN A 122 -7.08 -13.78 -17.12
N ALA A 123 -7.47 -13.26 -18.28
CA ALA A 123 -8.70 -13.68 -18.94
C ALA A 123 -8.71 -15.18 -19.26
N GLY A 124 -7.58 -15.77 -19.64
CA GLY A 124 -7.41 -17.20 -19.87
C GLY A 124 -7.66 -18.02 -18.61
N ARG A 125 -7.06 -17.64 -17.47
CA ARG A 125 -7.24 -18.35 -16.20
C ARG A 125 -8.69 -18.35 -15.71
N GLU A 126 -9.37 -17.20 -15.85
CA GLU A 126 -10.80 -17.08 -15.52
C GLU A 126 -11.68 -17.98 -16.40
N ARG A 127 -11.17 -18.44 -17.55
CA ARG A 127 -11.85 -19.34 -18.49
C ARG A 127 -11.31 -20.78 -18.48
N GLY A 128 -10.38 -21.11 -17.58
CA GLY A 128 -9.82 -22.45 -17.43
C GLY A 128 -8.68 -22.80 -18.39
N VAL A 129 -8.07 -21.80 -19.03
CA VAL A 129 -6.81 -22.01 -19.78
C VAL A 129 -5.66 -22.13 -18.78
N GLU A 130 -4.76 -23.08 -19.01
CA GLU A 130 -3.57 -23.31 -18.17
C GLU A 130 -2.27 -22.98 -18.92
N ARG A 131 -2.28 -23.02 -20.25
CA ARG A 131 -1.10 -22.81 -21.09
C ARG A 131 -1.41 -21.94 -22.31
N PHE A 132 -0.48 -21.06 -22.65
CA PHE A 132 -0.44 -20.38 -23.93
C PHE A 132 0.65 -20.93 -24.84
N THR A 133 0.35 -20.96 -26.13
CA THR A 133 1.30 -21.26 -27.21
C THR A 133 1.36 -20.10 -28.20
N ALA A 134 2.52 -19.87 -28.79
CA ALA A 134 2.71 -18.83 -29.80
C ALA A 134 3.70 -19.28 -30.87
N GLU A 135 3.35 -19.06 -32.13
CA GLU A 135 4.26 -19.26 -33.25
C GLU A 135 4.89 -17.93 -33.65
N VAL A 136 6.21 -17.91 -33.84
CA VAL A 136 6.97 -16.72 -34.20
C VAL A 136 7.97 -17.05 -35.30
N LEU A 137 8.06 -16.22 -36.33
CA LEU A 137 9.10 -16.37 -37.35
C LEU A 137 10.50 -16.15 -36.72
N PRO A 138 11.52 -16.95 -37.09
CA PRO A 138 12.87 -16.83 -36.54
C PRO A 138 13.49 -15.43 -36.65
N ASP A 139 13.16 -14.70 -37.70
CA ASP A 139 13.68 -13.35 -37.95
C ASP A 139 13.04 -12.28 -37.04
N ASN A 140 11.92 -12.58 -36.39
CA ASN A 140 11.23 -11.67 -35.47
C ASN A 140 11.84 -11.73 -34.05
N SER A 141 13.09 -11.31 -33.95
CA SER A 141 13.84 -11.27 -32.69
C SER A 141 13.17 -10.42 -31.61
N ARG A 142 12.42 -9.37 -31.98
CA ARG A 142 11.68 -8.50 -31.04
C ARG A 142 10.57 -9.27 -30.32
N MET A 143 9.79 -10.08 -31.04
CA MET A 143 8.72 -10.87 -30.42
C MET A 143 9.29 -11.99 -29.54
N ILE A 144 10.35 -12.66 -30.00
CA ILE A 144 11.04 -13.69 -29.19
C ILE A 144 11.54 -13.08 -27.87
N HIS A 145 12.15 -11.90 -27.91
CA HIS A 145 12.60 -11.20 -26.71
C HIS A 145 11.43 -10.78 -25.82
N THR A 146 10.33 -10.28 -26.38
CA THR A 146 9.11 -9.90 -25.65
C THR A 146 8.56 -11.05 -24.80
N PHE A 147 8.46 -12.27 -25.37
CA PHE A 147 8.00 -13.45 -24.63
C PHE A 147 8.99 -13.92 -23.57
N ARG A 148 10.30 -13.93 -23.89
CA ARG A 148 11.34 -14.30 -22.92
C ARG A 148 11.37 -13.33 -21.74
N ASP A 149 11.29 -12.03 -22.02
CA ASP A 149 11.31 -10.99 -21.00
C ASP A 149 10.05 -11.02 -20.14
N ALA A 150 8.93 -11.53 -20.64
CA ALA A 150 7.71 -11.70 -19.85
C ALA A 150 7.80 -12.81 -18.77
N GLY A 151 8.96 -13.47 -18.64
CA GLY A 151 9.25 -14.41 -17.54
C GLY A 151 8.82 -15.86 -17.82
N TYR A 152 8.46 -16.16 -19.06
CA TYR A 152 7.93 -17.45 -19.47
C TYR A 152 9.03 -18.42 -19.94
N ARG A 153 8.98 -19.68 -19.47
CA ARG A 153 9.93 -20.73 -19.85
C ARG A 153 9.68 -21.17 -21.29
N VAL A 154 10.51 -20.69 -22.21
CA VAL A 154 10.44 -21.07 -23.62
C VAL A 154 10.89 -22.51 -23.82
N ALA A 155 9.94 -23.41 -24.08
CA ALA A 155 10.22 -24.68 -24.74
C ALA A 155 10.28 -24.41 -26.25
N SER A 156 11.48 -24.21 -26.81
CA SER A 156 11.63 -23.93 -28.24
C SER A 156 11.68 -25.22 -29.05
N GLY A 157 10.61 -25.50 -29.80
CA GLY A 157 10.60 -26.47 -30.90
C GLY A 157 10.75 -25.73 -32.23
N TYR A 158 11.65 -26.18 -33.10
CA TYR A 158 11.70 -25.69 -34.48
C TYR A 158 10.94 -26.67 -35.37
N HIS A 159 9.77 -26.26 -35.85
CA HIS A 159 8.94 -27.07 -36.74
C HIS A 159 8.43 -26.18 -37.87
N ASP A 160 8.45 -26.68 -39.10
CA ASP A 160 7.91 -26.03 -40.29
C ASP A 160 8.34 -24.56 -40.54
N GLY A 161 9.55 -24.18 -40.09
CA GLY A 161 10.13 -22.86 -40.34
C GLY A 161 9.75 -21.78 -39.31
N VAL A 162 8.96 -22.13 -38.29
CA VAL A 162 8.57 -21.24 -37.18
C VAL A 162 9.18 -21.70 -35.85
N ILE A 163 9.29 -20.78 -34.91
CA ILE A 163 9.64 -21.06 -33.52
C ILE A 163 8.34 -21.12 -32.72
N THR A 164 8.02 -22.29 -32.18
CA THR A 164 6.90 -22.46 -31.25
C THR A 164 7.38 -22.16 -29.83
N LEU A 165 6.65 -21.31 -29.13
CA LEU A 165 6.87 -20.94 -27.73
C LEU A 165 5.67 -21.46 -26.92
N GLU A 166 5.94 -22.25 -25.88
CA GLU A 166 4.89 -22.68 -24.93
C GLU A 166 5.17 -22.11 -23.55
N PHE A 167 4.13 -21.71 -22.82
CA PHE A 167 4.30 -21.28 -21.44
C PHE A 167 3.04 -21.42 -20.57
N PRO A 168 3.18 -21.86 -19.30
CA PRO A 168 2.08 -21.90 -18.35
C PRO A 168 1.65 -20.47 -18.00
N ILE A 169 0.35 -20.23 -17.90
CA ILE A 169 -0.19 -18.90 -17.58
C ILE A 169 -0.40 -18.69 -16.07
N ASP A 170 -0.23 -19.74 -15.27
CA ASP A 170 -0.15 -19.59 -13.83
C ASP A 170 1.09 -18.80 -13.44
N PRO A 171 0.92 -17.76 -12.60
CA PRO A 171 1.98 -16.86 -12.24
C PRO A 171 3.03 -17.62 -11.42
N THR A 172 4.26 -17.67 -11.93
CA THR A 172 5.41 -18.04 -11.09
C THR A 172 5.86 -16.82 -10.30
N ASP A 173 6.51 -17.00 -9.15
CA ASP A 173 7.08 -15.89 -8.37
C ASP A 173 7.99 -14.99 -9.23
N THR A 174 8.71 -15.59 -10.19
CA THR A 174 9.52 -14.88 -11.18
C THR A 174 8.68 -13.97 -12.08
N ALA A 175 7.56 -14.48 -12.62
CA ALA A 175 6.67 -13.68 -13.46
C ALA A 175 6.04 -12.52 -12.68
N ILE A 176 5.62 -12.77 -11.43
CA ILE A 176 5.09 -11.72 -10.53
C ILE A 176 6.14 -10.64 -10.28
N GLY A 177 7.39 -11.02 -9.99
CA GLY A 177 8.50 -10.10 -9.79
C GLY A 177 8.70 -9.19 -11.01
N VAL A 178 8.80 -9.77 -12.21
CA VAL A 178 8.98 -9.03 -13.46
C VAL A 178 7.82 -8.06 -13.73
N MET A 179 6.58 -8.48 -13.49
CA MET A 179 5.41 -7.59 -13.64
C MET A 179 5.48 -6.39 -12.69
N ARG A 180 5.87 -6.63 -11.44
CA ARG A 180 6.05 -5.59 -10.42
C ARG A 180 7.18 -4.62 -10.74
N ASP A 181 8.30 -5.12 -11.25
CA ASP A 181 9.43 -4.26 -11.67
C ASP A 181 9.05 -3.34 -12.83
N ARG A 182 8.22 -3.84 -13.75
CA ARG A 182 7.68 -3.02 -14.85
C ARG A 182 6.65 -2.00 -14.40
N GLU A 183 5.78 -2.36 -13.45
CA GLU A 183 4.88 -1.42 -12.78
C GLU A 183 5.68 -0.27 -12.17
N HIS A 184 6.71 -0.61 -11.39
CA HIS A 184 7.63 0.34 -10.79
C HIS A 184 8.25 1.28 -11.84
N ALA A 185 8.95 0.74 -12.85
CA ALA A 185 9.64 1.55 -13.84
C ALA A 185 8.68 2.50 -14.62
N ALA A 186 7.47 2.03 -14.95
CA ALA A 186 6.48 2.86 -15.65
C ALA A 186 5.94 4.00 -14.76
N GLU A 187 5.66 3.72 -13.48
CA GLU A 187 5.19 4.72 -12.51
C GLU A 187 6.28 5.74 -12.17
N ALA A 188 7.52 5.29 -11.93
CA ALA A 188 8.65 6.17 -11.67
C ALA A 188 8.92 7.10 -12.86
N ALA A 189 8.98 6.58 -14.10
CA ALA A 189 9.17 7.38 -15.31
C ALA A 189 8.05 8.40 -15.54
N SER A 190 6.82 8.02 -15.22
CA SER A 190 5.66 8.92 -15.27
C SER A 190 5.81 10.14 -14.35
N ILE A 191 6.30 9.93 -13.13
CA ILE A 191 6.47 10.99 -12.13
C ILE A 191 7.73 11.83 -12.39
N GLN A 192 8.83 11.20 -12.81
CA GLN A 192 10.10 11.87 -13.10
C GLN A 192 9.93 13.06 -14.07
N ARG A 193 9.06 12.93 -15.07
CA ARG A 193 8.79 13.98 -16.07
C ARG A 193 8.14 15.24 -15.49
N PHE A 194 7.47 15.16 -14.34
CA PHE A 194 6.98 16.35 -13.64
C PHE A 194 8.10 17.11 -12.93
N PHE A 195 9.16 16.41 -12.50
CA PHE A 195 10.25 17.00 -11.72
C PHE A 195 11.45 17.43 -12.55
N HIS A 196 11.66 16.84 -13.72
CA HIS A 196 12.73 17.19 -14.66
C HIS A 196 12.20 17.70 -16.03
N PRO A 197 11.26 18.66 -16.07
CA PRO A 197 10.78 19.22 -17.34
C PRO A 197 11.85 20.11 -17.98
N LYS A 198 11.98 20.03 -19.31
CA LYS A 198 12.76 20.97 -20.13
C LYS A 198 11.94 22.19 -20.52
N SER A 199 10.61 22.06 -20.57
CA SER A 199 9.69 23.15 -20.87
C SER A 199 8.40 23.08 -20.04
N VAL A 200 7.93 24.24 -19.60
CA VAL A 200 6.70 24.38 -18.81
C VAL A 200 5.80 25.45 -19.42
N ALA A 201 4.53 25.13 -19.66
CA ALA A 201 3.52 26.09 -20.07
C ALA A 201 2.60 26.47 -18.90
N ILE A 202 2.42 27.76 -18.64
CA ILE A 202 1.54 28.27 -17.59
C ILE A 202 0.27 28.81 -18.24
N ILE A 203 -0.84 28.09 -18.03
CA ILE A 203 -2.14 28.35 -18.62
C ILE A 203 -3.01 29.08 -17.60
N GLY A 204 -3.42 30.30 -17.95
CA GLY A 204 -4.06 31.24 -17.01
C GLY A 204 -3.11 32.31 -16.48
N ALA A 205 -1.91 32.45 -17.06
CA ALA A 205 -1.00 33.55 -16.79
C ALA A 205 -1.68 34.90 -17.06
N SER A 206 -1.40 35.93 -16.28
CA SER A 206 -2.08 37.24 -16.39
C SER A 206 -1.16 38.39 -16.02
N ARG A 207 -1.41 39.59 -16.56
CA ARG A 207 -0.68 40.82 -16.19
C ARG A 207 -1.03 41.32 -14.79
N ARG A 208 -2.12 40.83 -14.21
CA ARG A 208 -2.58 41.24 -12.88
C ARG A 208 -1.82 40.48 -11.80
N GLN A 209 -1.20 41.21 -10.87
CA GLN A 209 -0.35 40.65 -9.81
C GLN A 209 -1.12 39.83 -8.76
N ASP A 210 -2.43 40.01 -8.65
CA ASP A 210 -3.30 39.32 -7.68
C ASP A 210 -3.80 37.95 -8.17
N THR A 211 -3.43 37.54 -9.38
CA THR A 211 -3.93 36.29 -9.98
C THR A 211 -3.01 35.11 -9.72
N ILE A 212 -3.60 33.92 -9.60
CA ILE A 212 -2.89 32.65 -9.37
C ILE A 212 -1.87 32.38 -10.50
N GLY A 213 -2.27 32.51 -11.76
CA GLY A 213 -1.37 32.30 -12.89
C GLY A 213 -0.14 33.20 -12.87
N GLN A 214 -0.28 34.45 -12.42
CA GLN A 214 0.85 35.36 -12.27
C GLN A 214 1.77 35.00 -11.09
N VAL A 215 1.22 34.48 -10.00
CA VAL A 215 2.01 33.93 -8.88
C VAL A 215 2.87 32.77 -9.35
N LEU A 216 2.32 31.85 -10.13
CA LEU A 216 3.05 30.69 -10.69
C LEU A 216 4.18 31.12 -11.63
N VAL A 217 3.90 32.08 -12.51
CA VAL A 217 4.93 32.69 -13.38
C VAL A 217 6.08 33.25 -12.56
N ARG A 218 5.75 34.06 -11.53
CA ARG A 218 6.76 34.66 -10.66
C ARG A 218 7.58 33.58 -9.96
N ASN A 219 6.91 32.62 -9.31
CA ASN A 219 7.57 31.62 -8.48
C ASN A 219 8.53 30.75 -9.31
N LEU A 220 8.13 30.33 -10.51
CA LEU A 220 8.97 29.53 -11.41
C LEU A 220 10.22 30.30 -11.86
N VAL A 221 10.07 31.59 -12.21
CA VAL A 221 11.19 32.45 -12.61
C VAL A 221 12.12 32.75 -11.43
N THR A 222 11.57 33.09 -10.26
CA THR A 222 12.38 33.40 -9.07
C THR A 222 13.09 32.18 -8.48
N ALA A 223 12.61 30.97 -8.80
CA ALA A 223 13.26 29.73 -8.43
C ALA A 223 14.47 29.39 -9.31
N ASN A 224 14.76 30.19 -10.35
CA ASN A 224 15.81 29.95 -11.34
C ASN A 224 15.60 28.66 -12.15
N PHE A 225 14.37 28.36 -12.55
CA PHE A 225 14.09 27.24 -13.44
C PHE A 225 14.96 27.31 -14.70
N THR A 226 15.70 26.22 -14.97
CA THR A 226 16.71 26.19 -16.03
C THR A 226 16.12 25.90 -17.41
N GLY A 227 14.87 25.40 -17.46
CA GLY A 227 14.14 25.12 -18.69
C GLY A 227 13.40 26.32 -19.28
N ARG A 228 12.62 26.08 -20.34
CA ARG A 228 11.84 27.12 -21.03
C ARG A 228 10.49 27.33 -20.37
N VAL A 229 10.12 28.59 -20.15
CA VAL A 229 8.81 28.98 -19.61
C VAL A 229 7.97 29.62 -20.71
N TYR A 230 6.79 29.06 -20.95
CA TYR A 230 5.79 29.61 -21.86
C TYR A 230 4.57 30.11 -21.08
N VAL A 231 4.03 31.26 -21.46
CA VAL A 231 2.85 31.84 -20.84
C VAL A 231 1.68 31.83 -21.82
N VAL A 232 0.53 31.31 -21.39
CA VAL A 232 -0.67 31.22 -22.21
C VAL A 232 -1.72 32.17 -21.66
N ASN A 233 -2.09 33.16 -22.48
CA ASN A 233 -3.13 34.14 -22.22
C ASN A 233 -3.87 34.49 -23.54
N PRO A 234 -5.20 34.36 -23.61
CA PRO A 234 -5.95 34.59 -24.84
C PRO A 234 -5.87 36.02 -25.41
N SER A 235 -5.64 37.03 -24.57
CA SER A 235 -5.83 38.45 -24.91
C SER A 235 -4.57 39.28 -24.80
N ALA A 236 -3.67 38.94 -23.87
CA ALA A 236 -2.45 39.69 -23.64
C ALA A 236 -1.36 39.23 -24.64
N PRO A 237 -0.65 40.15 -25.31
CA PRO A 237 0.48 39.78 -26.17
C PRO A 237 1.75 39.42 -25.38
N ALA A 238 1.84 39.85 -24.11
CA ALA A 238 2.94 39.53 -23.21
C ALA A 238 2.51 39.56 -21.73
N VAL A 239 3.13 38.69 -20.92
CA VAL A 239 2.95 38.61 -19.46
C VAL A 239 4.32 38.52 -18.79
N SER A 240 4.60 39.35 -17.78
CA SER A 240 5.89 39.40 -17.08
C SER A 240 7.11 39.55 -18.01
N GLY A 241 6.95 40.25 -19.12
CA GLY A 241 8.00 40.44 -20.13
C GLY A 241 8.19 39.25 -21.09
N MET A 242 7.46 38.16 -20.92
CA MET A 242 7.49 36.99 -21.79
C MET A 242 6.40 37.08 -22.88
N PRO A 243 6.67 36.62 -24.12
CA PRO A 243 5.64 36.48 -25.15
C PRO A 243 4.52 35.56 -24.69
N ALA A 244 3.28 36.00 -24.89
CA ALA A 244 2.10 35.22 -24.53
C ALA A 244 1.43 34.63 -25.77
N TYR A 245 1.08 33.35 -25.65
CA TYR A 245 0.40 32.57 -26.69
C TYR A 245 -1.09 32.47 -26.35
N LYS A 246 -1.97 32.39 -27.35
CA LYS A 246 -3.42 32.34 -27.08
C LYS A 246 -3.86 31.01 -26.50
N ASN A 247 -3.23 29.93 -26.97
CA ASN A 247 -3.40 28.57 -26.51
C ASN A 247 -2.05 27.83 -26.55
N VAL A 248 -1.99 26.63 -25.98
CA VAL A 248 -0.74 25.85 -25.90
C VAL A 248 -0.30 25.30 -27.27
N ASN A 249 -1.21 25.16 -28.24
CA ASN A 249 -0.90 24.71 -29.59
C ASN A 249 -0.10 25.75 -30.41
N GLU A 250 -0.25 27.04 -30.11
CA GLU A 250 0.51 28.12 -30.76
C GLU A 250 1.98 28.22 -30.30
N ILE A 251 2.36 27.49 -29.25
CA ILE A 251 3.75 27.44 -28.79
C ILE A 251 4.57 26.73 -29.88
N PRO A 252 5.68 27.30 -30.37
CA PRO A 252 6.43 26.71 -31.48
C PRO A 252 7.22 25.45 -31.08
N ASP A 253 7.65 25.36 -29.83
CA ASP A 253 8.44 24.25 -29.30
C ASP A 253 7.57 23.21 -28.58
N ASP A 254 8.18 22.09 -28.20
CA ASP A 254 7.54 21.06 -27.36
C ASP A 254 7.31 21.55 -25.92
N VAL A 255 6.23 21.07 -25.30
CA VAL A 255 5.85 21.39 -23.92
C VAL A 255 5.82 20.09 -23.12
N ASP A 256 6.68 19.96 -22.10
CA ASP A 256 6.70 18.75 -21.27
C ASP A 256 5.54 18.75 -20.25
N VAL A 257 5.35 19.85 -19.53
CA VAL A 257 4.36 19.97 -18.44
C VAL A 257 3.53 21.24 -18.59
N ALA A 258 2.22 21.13 -18.36
CA ALA A 258 1.32 22.27 -18.32
C ALA A 258 0.81 22.54 -16.89
N ILE A 259 0.97 23.77 -16.41
CA ILE A 259 0.40 24.23 -15.14
C ILE A 259 -0.89 24.98 -15.44
N VAL A 260 -2.00 24.50 -14.88
CA VAL A 260 -3.35 24.97 -15.20
C VAL A 260 -3.93 25.77 -14.04
N ALA A 261 -4.17 27.05 -14.29
CA ALA A 261 -4.71 28.03 -13.35
C ALA A 261 -5.88 28.82 -13.98
N VAL A 262 -6.79 28.12 -14.65
CA VAL A 262 -8.03 28.66 -15.25
C VAL A 262 -9.27 28.16 -14.50
N PRO A 263 -10.43 28.84 -14.61
CA PRO A 263 -11.69 28.33 -14.04
C PRO A 263 -12.00 26.87 -14.42
N ALA A 264 -12.63 26.12 -13.52
CA ALA A 264 -12.83 24.67 -13.64
C ALA A 264 -13.57 24.23 -14.92
N ASP A 265 -14.48 25.06 -15.42
CA ASP A 265 -15.22 24.86 -16.65
C ASP A 265 -14.35 24.95 -17.91
N ALA A 266 -13.25 25.69 -17.87
CA ALA A 266 -12.31 25.82 -18.99
C ALA A 266 -11.19 24.76 -18.97
N VAL A 267 -11.08 23.95 -17.92
CA VAL A 267 -9.98 22.97 -17.77
C VAL A 267 -10.08 21.85 -18.82
N THR A 268 -11.29 21.43 -19.20
CA THR A 268 -11.49 20.39 -20.22
C THR A 268 -10.89 20.78 -21.56
N ASP A 269 -11.16 22.01 -22.04
CA ASP A 269 -10.61 22.49 -23.31
C ASP A 269 -9.08 22.55 -23.27
N VAL A 270 -8.52 22.94 -22.12
CA VAL A 270 -7.07 22.95 -21.89
C VAL A 270 -6.47 21.55 -21.98
N VAL A 271 -7.15 20.52 -21.47
CA VAL A 271 -6.68 19.13 -21.58
C VAL A 271 -6.60 18.70 -23.05
N LEU A 272 -7.61 19.03 -23.85
CA LEU A 272 -7.63 18.70 -25.28
C LEU A 272 -6.52 19.43 -26.04
N ASP A 273 -6.30 20.71 -25.76
CA ASP A 273 -5.20 21.46 -26.37
C ASP A 273 -3.83 20.87 -25.97
N CYS A 274 -3.65 20.53 -24.69
CA CYS A 274 -2.43 19.88 -24.20
C CYS A 274 -2.20 18.49 -24.82
N ALA A 275 -3.26 17.71 -24.99
CA ALA A 275 -3.21 16.41 -25.65
C ALA A 275 -2.75 16.53 -27.11
N ASN A 276 -3.32 17.48 -27.86
CA ASN A 276 -2.93 17.77 -29.24
C ASN A 276 -1.48 18.24 -29.34
N LYS A 277 -1.02 19.03 -28.37
CA LYS A 277 0.37 19.47 -28.28
C LYS A 277 1.35 18.36 -27.85
N GLY A 278 0.85 17.23 -27.35
CA GLY A 278 1.66 16.09 -26.91
C GLY A 278 2.30 16.26 -25.53
N VAL A 279 1.72 17.11 -24.68
CA VAL A 279 2.15 17.33 -23.28
C VAL A 279 2.17 16.00 -22.52
N HIS A 280 3.07 15.84 -21.55
CA HIS A 280 3.12 14.62 -20.72
C HIS A 280 2.07 14.64 -19.61
N GLY A 281 1.94 15.76 -18.91
CA GLY A 281 1.02 15.86 -17.80
C GLY A 281 0.65 17.27 -17.38
N LEU A 282 -0.40 17.35 -16.59
CA LEU A 282 -0.99 18.59 -16.10
C LEU A 282 -0.84 18.70 -14.59
N ILE A 283 -0.51 19.90 -14.11
CA ILE A 283 -0.61 20.29 -12.71
C ILE A 283 -1.79 21.25 -12.60
N VAL A 284 -2.93 20.74 -12.12
CA VAL A 284 -4.17 21.51 -12.06
C VAL A 284 -4.30 22.13 -10.66
N ILE A 285 -4.04 23.43 -10.59
CA ILE A 285 -4.12 24.21 -9.35
C ILE A 285 -5.58 24.55 -9.03
N SER A 286 -6.41 24.71 -10.07
CA SER A 286 -7.79 25.15 -9.96
C SER A 286 -8.65 24.28 -9.04
N SER A 287 -9.45 24.93 -8.20
CA SER A 287 -10.57 24.33 -7.46
C SER A 287 -11.86 24.38 -8.30
N GLY A 288 -12.97 23.88 -7.75
CA GLY A 288 -14.26 23.71 -8.41
C GLY A 288 -14.55 22.26 -8.81
N PHE A 289 -13.93 21.27 -8.16
CA PHE A 289 -14.03 19.86 -8.48
C PHE A 289 -14.67 19.09 -7.32
N ALA A 290 -14.25 17.85 -7.05
CA ALA A 290 -14.92 16.93 -6.14
C ALA A 290 -15.12 17.48 -4.70
N GLU A 291 -14.35 18.48 -4.28
CA GLU A 291 -14.50 19.17 -2.99
C GLU A 291 -15.79 20.00 -2.90
N THR A 292 -16.42 20.32 -4.03
CA THR A 292 -17.66 21.12 -4.12
C THR A 292 -18.95 20.30 -4.07
N GLY A 293 -18.85 18.96 -4.04
CA GLY A 293 -20.00 18.05 -4.01
C GLY A 293 -20.13 17.21 -5.28
N GLU A 294 -21.34 16.71 -5.56
CA GLU A 294 -21.55 15.67 -6.58
C GLU A 294 -21.25 16.12 -8.01
N GLU A 295 -21.68 17.33 -8.40
CA GLU A 295 -21.36 17.88 -9.73
C GLU A 295 -19.85 18.10 -9.90
N GLY A 296 -19.19 18.52 -8.82
CA GLY A 296 -17.74 18.59 -8.75
C GLY A 296 -17.06 17.24 -8.93
N ARG A 297 -17.62 16.16 -8.34
CA ARG A 297 -17.11 14.79 -8.51
C ARG A 297 -17.26 14.32 -9.95
N LYS A 298 -18.40 14.58 -10.59
CA LYS A 298 -18.60 14.27 -12.02
C LYS A 298 -17.56 14.99 -12.88
N ARG A 299 -17.34 16.29 -12.64
CA ARG A 299 -16.32 17.07 -13.34
C ARG A 299 -14.92 16.51 -13.14
N GLN A 300 -14.57 16.11 -11.91
CA GLN A 300 -13.27 15.50 -11.61
C GLN A 300 -13.09 14.15 -12.29
N ARG A 301 -14.12 13.29 -12.26
CA ARG A 301 -14.11 11.99 -12.95
C ARG A 301 -13.92 12.17 -14.45
N HIS A 302 -14.64 13.10 -15.04
CA HIS A 302 -14.49 13.45 -16.46
C HIS A 302 -13.09 13.97 -16.78
N LEU A 303 -12.54 14.88 -15.97
CA LEU A 303 -11.18 15.40 -16.13
C LEU A 303 -10.13 14.28 -16.09
N ALA A 304 -10.18 13.41 -15.09
CA ALA A 304 -9.23 12.31 -14.94
C ALA A 304 -9.37 11.30 -16.09
N GLY A 305 -10.61 10.94 -16.47
CA GLY A 305 -10.90 10.06 -17.60
C GLY A 305 -10.34 10.60 -18.92
N LEU A 306 -10.56 11.90 -19.20
CA LEU A 306 -9.98 12.55 -20.38
C LEU A 306 -8.44 12.56 -20.35
N CYS A 307 -7.83 12.86 -19.20
CA CYS A 307 -6.36 12.81 -19.13
C CYS A 307 -5.85 11.41 -19.48
N ARG A 308 -6.46 10.36 -18.93
CA ARG A 308 -6.04 8.98 -19.19
C ARG A 308 -6.29 8.52 -20.62
N SER A 309 -7.44 8.87 -21.22
CA SER A 309 -7.75 8.49 -22.61
C SER A 309 -6.80 9.14 -23.63
N TYR A 310 -6.30 10.33 -23.33
CA TYR A 310 -5.37 11.07 -24.20
C TYR A 310 -3.88 10.84 -23.88
N GLY A 311 -3.54 9.97 -22.93
CA GLY A 311 -2.16 9.62 -22.60
C GLY A 311 -1.46 10.57 -21.63
N LEU A 312 -2.22 11.45 -20.96
CA LEU A 312 -1.76 12.44 -20.01
C LEU A 312 -1.81 11.92 -18.57
N ARG A 313 -0.97 12.48 -17.71
CA ARG A 313 -1.04 12.33 -16.24
C ARG A 313 -1.52 13.60 -15.57
N LEU A 314 -2.12 13.48 -14.39
CA LEU A 314 -2.70 14.60 -13.65
C LEU A 314 -2.23 14.66 -12.20
N ILE A 315 -1.63 15.78 -11.80
CA ILE A 315 -1.45 16.18 -10.39
C ILE A 315 -2.54 17.20 -10.04
N GLY A 316 -3.27 16.94 -8.96
CA GLY A 316 -4.46 17.71 -8.57
C GLY A 316 -5.77 16.99 -8.90
N PRO A 317 -6.87 17.72 -9.18
CA PRO A 317 -6.99 19.19 -9.13
C PRO A 317 -6.96 19.72 -7.69
N ASN A 318 -7.19 21.04 -7.52
CA ASN A 318 -7.25 21.70 -6.21
C ASN A 318 -5.99 21.45 -5.36
N CYS A 319 -4.82 21.63 -5.97
CA CYS A 319 -3.54 21.36 -5.34
C CYS A 319 -2.69 22.62 -5.18
N LEU A 320 -1.67 22.55 -4.31
CA LEU A 320 -0.69 23.63 -4.19
C LEU A 320 0.29 23.66 -5.37
N GLY A 321 0.56 22.50 -5.99
CA GLY A 321 1.56 22.30 -7.04
C GLY A 321 2.78 21.49 -6.59
N VAL A 322 3.89 21.61 -7.33
CA VAL A 322 5.10 20.81 -7.12
C VAL A 322 6.38 21.66 -7.06
N ILE A 323 7.39 21.16 -6.35
CA ILE A 323 8.72 21.78 -6.23
C ILE A 323 9.79 20.71 -6.40
N ASN A 324 10.86 21.03 -7.15
CA ASN A 324 12.11 20.27 -7.21
C ASN A 324 13.29 21.22 -6.94
N THR A 325 14.11 20.90 -5.94
CA THR A 325 15.25 21.73 -5.52
C THR A 325 16.57 21.36 -6.20
N ASP A 326 16.58 20.37 -7.09
CA ASP A 326 17.77 19.97 -7.86
C ASP A 326 18.35 21.17 -8.62
N PRO A 327 19.64 21.54 -8.41
CA PRO A 327 20.25 22.71 -9.02
C PRO A 327 20.33 22.65 -10.55
N THR A 328 20.20 21.46 -11.15
CA THR A 328 20.21 21.30 -12.62
C THR A 328 18.88 21.66 -13.26
N VAL A 329 17.78 21.69 -12.49
CA VAL A 329 16.43 21.97 -12.99
C VAL A 329 15.76 23.13 -12.26
N GLN A 330 15.71 23.11 -10.93
CA GLN A 330 15.07 24.07 -10.02
C GLN A 330 13.64 24.47 -10.40
N VAL A 331 12.66 23.64 -10.05
CA VAL A 331 11.25 23.90 -10.36
C VAL A 331 10.52 24.40 -9.11
N ASN A 332 9.84 25.55 -9.20
CA ASN A 332 8.77 25.91 -8.28
C ASN A 332 7.46 26.16 -9.06
N ALA A 333 6.77 25.07 -9.35
CA ALA A 333 5.48 25.03 -10.02
C ALA A 333 4.35 24.98 -8.97
N SER A 334 4.41 25.85 -7.97
CA SER A 334 3.49 25.86 -6.83
C SER A 334 3.06 27.27 -6.42
N LEU A 335 2.01 27.36 -5.60
CA LEU A 335 1.56 28.63 -5.00
C LEU A 335 2.42 29.09 -3.83
N SER A 336 3.40 28.30 -3.39
CA SER A 336 4.33 28.71 -2.34
C SER A 336 5.32 29.75 -2.87
N SER A 337 5.35 30.92 -2.23
CA SER A 337 6.41 31.91 -2.42
C SER A 337 7.76 31.47 -1.80
N VAL A 338 7.74 30.44 -0.96
CA VAL A 338 8.93 29.89 -0.32
C VAL A 338 9.49 28.76 -1.17
N MET A 339 10.69 28.97 -1.70
CA MET A 339 11.53 27.89 -2.21
C MET A 339 12.26 27.27 -1.02
N PRO A 340 12.02 25.98 -0.67
CA PRO A 340 12.73 25.32 0.41
C PRO A 340 14.23 25.20 0.07
N THR A 341 15.07 25.11 1.10
CA THR A 341 16.47 24.77 0.92
C THR A 341 16.58 23.36 0.35
N ARG A 342 17.61 23.12 -0.46
CA ARG A 342 17.91 21.78 -0.94
C ARG A 342 18.22 20.88 0.24
N GLY A 343 17.74 19.65 0.19
CA GLY A 343 18.16 18.58 1.09
C GLY A 343 17.71 17.24 0.55
N ARG A 344 17.60 16.28 1.46
CA ARG A 344 17.43 14.86 1.14
C ARG A 344 16.04 14.32 1.42
N ALA A 345 15.10 15.17 1.81
CA ALA A 345 13.76 14.72 2.18
C ALA A 345 12.72 15.01 1.08
N GLY A 346 11.99 13.97 0.65
CA GLY A 346 10.84 14.09 -0.24
C GLY A 346 9.56 14.29 0.58
N PHE A 347 8.65 15.15 0.13
CA PHE A 347 7.41 15.42 0.85
C PHE A 347 6.18 15.28 -0.05
N PHE A 348 5.20 14.47 0.38
CA PHE A 348 3.90 14.31 -0.26
C PHE A 348 2.79 14.79 0.67
N CYS A 349 1.92 15.68 0.19
CA CYS A 349 0.71 16.08 0.91
C CYS A 349 -0.55 16.02 0.04
N GLN A 350 -1.68 15.72 0.66
CA GLN A 350 -2.99 15.78 0.00
C GLN A 350 -3.72 17.12 0.27
N SER A 351 -3.21 17.96 1.18
CA SER A 351 -3.81 19.25 1.52
C SER A 351 -3.04 20.42 0.91
N GLY A 352 -3.74 21.24 0.11
CA GLY A 352 -3.17 22.45 -0.50
C GLY A 352 -2.85 23.55 0.53
N ALA A 353 -3.83 23.89 1.39
CA ALA A 353 -3.66 24.95 2.38
C ALA A 353 -2.58 24.63 3.43
N LEU A 354 -2.53 23.37 3.88
CA LEU A 354 -1.51 22.91 4.82
C LEU A 354 -0.11 22.86 4.19
N GLY A 355 -0.02 22.64 2.86
CA GLY A 355 1.25 22.57 2.14
C GLY A 355 2.11 23.83 2.28
N SER A 356 1.51 25.02 2.23
CA SER A 356 2.25 26.28 2.43
C SER A 356 2.81 26.39 3.86
N ALA A 357 2.01 26.04 4.86
CA ALA A 357 2.44 26.04 6.26
C ALA A 357 3.54 25.00 6.53
N ILE A 358 3.45 23.83 5.88
CA ILE A 358 4.50 22.80 5.90
C ILE A 358 5.81 23.36 5.36
N LEU A 359 5.80 23.98 4.18
CA LEU A 359 7.02 24.52 3.55
C LEU A 359 7.66 25.64 4.39
N GLU A 360 6.86 26.49 5.04
CA GLU A 360 7.35 27.50 5.97
C GLU A 360 8.01 26.87 7.20
N LYS A 361 7.37 25.85 7.78
CA LYS A 361 7.90 25.14 8.95
C LYS A 361 9.19 24.37 8.66
N VAL A 362 9.23 23.69 7.52
CA VAL A 362 10.43 23.00 7.00
C VAL A 362 11.60 23.98 6.88
N LYS A 363 11.37 25.16 6.29
CA LYS A 363 12.37 26.23 6.20
C LYS A 363 12.84 26.68 7.58
N ASN A 364 11.91 26.93 8.51
CA ASN A 364 12.25 27.41 9.86
C ASN A 364 13.08 26.39 10.66
N ARG A 365 12.83 25.09 10.45
CA ARG A 365 13.58 24.00 11.09
C ARG A 365 14.93 23.70 10.43
N GLY A 366 15.21 24.29 9.26
CA GLY A 366 16.41 24.01 8.47
C GLY A 366 16.42 22.62 7.83
N LEU A 367 15.26 21.98 7.70
CA LEU A 367 15.13 20.68 7.04
C LEU A 367 15.10 20.90 5.53
N GLY A 368 16.11 20.42 4.81
CA GLY A 368 16.16 20.57 3.35
C GLY A 368 15.26 19.55 2.63
N ILE A 369 14.64 19.99 1.54
CA ILE A 369 13.73 19.18 0.71
C ILE A 369 14.39 18.85 -0.62
N SER A 370 14.24 17.62 -1.11
CA SER A 370 14.58 17.24 -2.48
C SER A 370 13.43 17.60 -3.43
N THR A 371 12.25 17.07 -3.16
CA THR A 371 11.02 17.27 -3.92
C THR A 371 9.81 17.45 -2.99
N PHE A 372 8.87 18.30 -3.41
CA PHE A 372 7.60 18.51 -2.70
C PHE A 372 6.45 18.37 -3.69
N VAL A 373 5.41 17.63 -3.30
CA VAL A 373 4.19 17.46 -4.09
C VAL A 373 2.97 17.66 -3.22
N SER A 374 2.11 18.58 -3.65
CA SER A 374 0.72 18.64 -3.22
C SER A 374 -0.15 17.99 -4.28
N ALA A 375 -0.84 16.89 -3.93
CA ALA A 375 -1.72 16.17 -4.84
C ALA A 375 -3.16 16.71 -4.84
N GLY A 376 -3.52 17.59 -3.90
CA GLY A 376 -4.88 18.09 -3.74
C GLY A 376 -5.88 16.94 -3.64
N ASN A 377 -6.92 16.99 -4.48
CA ASN A 377 -7.97 15.97 -4.51
C ASN A 377 -7.48 14.57 -4.94
N ARG A 378 -6.24 14.46 -5.46
CA ARG A 378 -5.59 13.20 -5.85
C ARG A 378 -6.46 12.40 -6.83
N ALA A 379 -6.84 13.03 -7.93
CA ALA A 379 -7.70 12.41 -8.94
C ALA A 379 -6.98 11.35 -9.80
N ASP A 380 -5.66 11.46 -9.94
CA ASP A 380 -4.84 10.54 -10.74
C ASP A 380 -3.53 10.16 -10.02
N VAL A 381 -2.52 11.04 -10.02
CA VAL A 381 -1.25 10.78 -9.33
C VAL A 381 -1.46 10.67 -7.81
N SER A 382 -0.87 9.65 -7.21
CA SER A 382 -1.03 9.29 -5.80
C SER A 382 0.31 9.16 -5.06
N GLY A 383 0.25 8.99 -3.73
CA GLY A 383 1.45 8.70 -2.94
C GLY A 383 2.15 7.40 -3.35
N ASN A 384 1.45 6.44 -3.96
CA ASN A 384 2.06 5.20 -4.45
C ASN A 384 3.00 5.49 -5.63
N ASP A 385 2.58 6.33 -6.57
CA ASP A 385 3.41 6.73 -7.71
C ASP A 385 4.68 7.47 -7.23
N LEU A 386 4.55 8.31 -6.20
CA LEU A 386 5.67 9.05 -5.64
C LEU A 386 6.66 8.15 -4.88
N LEU A 387 6.17 7.14 -4.16
CA LEU A 387 7.05 6.16 -3.51
C LEU A 387 7.88 5.37 -4.52
N GLN A 388 7.29 5.02 -5.67
CA GLN A 388 7.99 4.35 -6.77
C GLN A 388 9.09 5.25 -7.34
N TYR A 389 8.77 6.52 -7.61
CA TYR A 389 9.79 7.49 -8.05
C TYR A 389 10.91 7.68 -7.01
N TRP A 390 10.56 7.86 -5.74
CA TRP A 390 11.55 8.06 -4.68
C TRP A 390 12.40 6.83 -4.38
N GLU A 391 11.98 5.63 -4.79
CA GLU A 391 12.84 4.44 -4.68
C GLU A 391 14.10 4.59 -5.55
N GLU A 392 13.94 5.13 -6.77
CA GLU A 392 15.02 5.33 -7.76
C GLU A 392 15.74 6.68 -7.59
N ASP A 393 15.12 7.68 -6.97
CA ASP A 393 15.71 9.02 -6.82
C ASP A 393 16.77 9.09 -5.71
N ASP A 394 18.05 9.07 -6.08
CA ASP A 394 19.18 9.18 -5.14
C ASP A 394 19.21 10.51 -4.35
N ALA A 395 18.54 11.57 -4.83
CA ALA A 395 18.45 12.83 -4.10
C ALA A 395 17.51 12.74 -2.88
N THR A 396 16.59 11.79 -2.89
CA THR A 396 15.64 11.56 -1.79
C THR A 396 16.10 10.36 -0.95
N GLU A 397 16.41 10.61 0.32
CA GLU A 397 16.81 9.59 1.29
C GLU A 397 15.74 9.39 2.38
N VAL A 398 14.97 10.42 2.72
CA VAL A 398 13.89 10.36 3.72
C VAL A 398 12.57 10.74 3.07
N VAL A 399 11.54 9.91 3.24
CA VAL A 399 10.21 10.16 2.68
C VAL A 399 9.26 10.64 3.77
N MET A 400 8.58 11.76 3.54
CA MET A 400 7.54 12.29 4.41
C MET A 400 6.19 12.28 3.67
N MET A 401 5.15 11.70 4.30
CA MET A 401 3.81 11.61 3.71
C MET A 401 2.72 12.10 4.68
N TYR A 402 2.02 13.16 4.29
CA TYR A 402 0.76 13.54 4.91
C TYR A 402 -0.42 12.92 4.14
N LEU A 403 -1.06 11.92 4.75
CA LEU A 403 -2.09 11.10 4.14
C LEU A 403 -3.45 11.35 4.81
N GLU A 404 -4.40 11.88 4.06
CA GLU A 404 -5.80 11.94 4.48
C GLU A 404 -6.56 10.69 4.04
N SER A 405 -6.13 10.07 2.93
CA SER A 405 -6.64 8.78 2.44
C SER A 405 -5.57 7.97 1.74
N ILE A 406 -5.80 6.65 1.68
CA ILE A 406 -4.96 5.70 0.95
C ILE A 406 -5.84 5.06 -0.13
N GLY A 407 -5.53 5.29 -1.40
CA GLY A 407 -6.36 4.80 -2.51
C GLY A 407 -6.37 3.28 -2.62
N ASN A 408 -5.17 2.68 -2.65
CA ASN A 408 -4.98 1.22 -2.67
C ASN A 408 -4.04 0.84 -1.51
N PRO A 409 -4.59 0.53 -0.32
CA PRO A 409 -3.81 0.21 0.87
C PRO A 409 -2.90 -1.00 0.70
N ARG A 410 -3.35 -2.04 0.00
CA ARG A 410 -2.54 -3.24 -0.27
C ARG A 410 -1.32 -2.93 -1.13
N LYS A 411 -1.51 -2.22 -2.25
CA LYS A 411 -0.40 -1.74 -3.10
C LYS A 411 0.51 -0.79 -2.35
N PHE A 412 -0.07 0.13 -1.56
CA PHE A 412 0.69 1.04 -0.70
C PHE A 412 1.59 0.26 0.27
N SER A 413 1.05 -0.70 1.01
CA SER A 413 1.81 -1.52 1.97
C SER A 413 2.95 -2.28 1.29
N ARG A 414 2.69 -2.89 0.12
CA ARG A 414 3.71 -3.58 -0.67
C ARG A 414 4.86 -2.66 -1.11
N ILE A 415 4.53 -1.51 -1.69
CA ILE A 415 5.53 -0.52 -2.16
C ILE A 415 6.28 0.06 -0.95
N ALA A 416 5.56 0.47 0.09
CA ALA A 416 6.13 1.04 1.30
C ALA A 416 7.09 0.07 1.98
N ARG A 417 6.74 -1.23 2.10
CA ARG A 417 7.64 -2.26 2.66
C ARG A 417 8.96 -2.33 1.90
N ARG A 418 8.91 -2.32 0.57
CA ARG A 418 10.11 -2.36 -0.29
C ARG A 418 10.94 -1.08 -0.17
N VAL A 419 10.29 0.09 -0.23
CA VAL A 419 10.96 1.39 -0.09
C VAL A 419 11.58 1.56 1.29
N SER A 420 10.87 1.20 2.36
CA SER A 420 11.33 1.28 3.75
C SER A 420 12.58 0.44 4.05
N GLN A 421 12.87 -0.60 3.25
CA GLN A 421 14.14 -1.35 3.37
C GLN A 421 15.36 -0.55 2.91
N ARG A 422 15.17 0.53 2.15
CA ARG A 422 16.24 1.37 1.61
C ARG A 422 16.17 2.80 2.14
N LYS A 423 14.97 3.34 2.31
CA LYS A 423 14.69 4.74 2.61
C LYS A 423 13.56 4.83 3.63
N PRO A 424 13.77 5.41 4.83
CA PRO A 424 12.73 5.50 5.84
C PRO A 424 11.55 6.35 5.37
N ILE A 425 10.33 5.87 5.65
CA ILE A 425 9.08 6.57 5.37
C ILE A 425 8.46 7.02 6.69
N VAL A 426 8.24 8.33 6.84
CA VAL A 426 7.54 8.94 7.98
C VAL A 426 6.16 9.40 7.50
N ALA A 427 5.10 8.92 8.15
CA ALA A 427 3.72 9.20 7.73
C ALA A 427 2.86 9.77 8.85
N VAL A 428 2.16 10.87 8.54
CA VAL A 428 1.07 11.41 9.36
C VAL A 428 -0.23 11.09 8.67
N ARG A 429 -1.17 10.50 9.41
CA ARG A 429 -2.51 10.22 8.90
C ARG A 429 -3.56 11.08 9.59
N SER A 430 -4.36 11.81 8.83
CA SER A 430 -5.53 12.53 9.36
C SER A 430 -6.77 11.63 9.43
N GLY A 431 -7.76 11.98 10.26
CA GLY A 431 -9.02 11.25 10.34
C GLY A 431 -8.93 9.84 10.94
N ARG A 432 -7.92 9.56 11.78
CA ARG A 432 -7.68 8.23 12.42
C ARG A 432 -8.91 7.69 13.15
N THR A 433 -9.70 8.56 13.78
CA THR A 433 -10.89 8.17 14.57
C THR A 433 -12.15 7.99 13.73
N THR A 434 -12.30 8.74 12.64
CA THR A 434 -13.50 8.70 11.80
C THR A 434 -13.38 7.69 10.66
N GLN A 435 -12.15 7.38 10.25
CA GLN A 435 -11.82 6.65 9.01
C GLN A 435 -12.64 7.18 7.82
N GLY A 436 -12.94 8.49 7.86
CA GLY A 436 -13.77 9.15 6.88
C GLY A 436 -13.01 9.36 5.58
N VAL A 437 -13.74 9.42 4.48
CA VAL A 437 -13.18 9.82 3.19
C VAL A 437 -13.13 11.35 3.14
N PRO A 438 -11.96 11.97 2.94
CA PRO A 438 -11.84 13.42 2.81
C PRO A 438 -12.68 13.96 1.66
N MET A 439 -13.18 15.19 1.80
CA MET A 439 -13.90 15.85 0.72
C MET A 439 -13.01 15.98 -0.51
N GLY A 440 -13.52 15.62 -1.68
CA GLY A 440 -12.77 15.65 -2.93
C GLY A 440 -12.05 14.36 -3.31
N HIS A 441 -11.81 13.46 -2.35
CA HIS A 441 -11.14 12.19 -2.62
C HIS A 441 -12.13 11.15 -3.13
N ALA A 442 -11.79 10.49 -4.24
CA ALA A 442 -12.53 9.34 -4.77
C ALA A 442 -11.91 8.05 -4.23
N VAL A 443 -12.17 7.72 -2.96
CA VAL A 443 -11.78 6.44 -2.36
C VAL A 443 -12.94 5.77 -1.65
N ARG A 444 -12.89 4.44 -1.60
CA ARG A 444 -13.80 3.67 -0.76
C ARG A 444 -13.41 3.84 0.71
N ARG A 445 -14.40 3.70 1.59
CA ARG A 445 -14.16 3.68 3.02
C ARG A 445 -13.50 2.36 3.40
N ILE A 446 -12.51 2.44 4.28
CA ILE A 446 -11.90 1.27 4.91
C ILE A 446 -12.90 0.67 5.90
N GLY A 447 -13.20 -0.63 5.79
CA GLY A 447 -14.04 -1.35 6.73
C GLY A 447 -13.25 -1.89 7.94
N ALA A 448 -11.96 -2.15 7.75
CA ALA A 448 -11.08 -2.67 8.80
C ALA A 448 -10.90 -1.70 10.00
N PRO A 449 -10.78 -2.22 11.25
CA PRO A 449 -10.52 -1.40 12.43
C PRO A 449 -9.23 -0.58 12.31
N GLN A 450 -9.16 0.56 13.00
CA GLN A 450 -7.98 1.44 12.95
C GLN A 450 -6.69 0.72 13.36
N ALA A 451 -6.76 -0.20 14.33
CA ALA A 451 -5.63 -1.03 14.75
C ALA A 451 -5.08 -1.93 13.63
N ALA A 452 -5.94 -2.44 12.73
CA ALA A 452 -5.51 -3.20 11.56
C ALA A 452 -4.78 -2.30 10.55
N VAL A 453 -5.23 -1.05 10.39
CA VAL A 453 -4.53 -0.09 9.53
C VAL A 453 -3.18 0.31 10.12
N ASP A 454 -3.08 0.49 11.43
CA ASP A 454 -1.82 0.80 12.09
C ASP A 454 -0.84 -0.38 12.03
N ALA A 455 -1.35 -1.62 12.11
CA ALA A 455 -0.56 -2.83 11.89
C ALA A 455 0.00 -2.89 10.45
N MET A 456 -0.78 -2.51 9.44
CA MET A 456 -0.30 -2.42 8.05
C MET A 456 0.91 -1.49 7.90
N PHE A 457 0.84 -0.29 8.50
CA PHE A 457 1.95 0.67 8.44
C PHE A 457 3.20 0.09 9.12
N ARG A 458 3.03 -0.55 10.28
CA ARG A 458 4.12 -1.19 11.03
C ARG A 458 4.76 -2.34 10.24
N GLN A 459 3.97 -3.24 9.65
CA GLN A 459 4.47 -4.34 8.82
C GLN A 459 5.20 -3.84 7.57
N ALA A 460 4.80 -2.67 7.04
CA ALA A 460 5.46 -2.02 5.92
C ALA A 460 6.70 -1.20 6.33
N GLY A 461 7.09 -1.18 7.62
CA GLY A 461 8.22 -0.40 8.09
C GLY A 461 8.01 1.12 7.97
N VAL A 462 6.76 1.59 7.95
CA VAL A 462 6.44 3.02 7.93
C VAL A 462 6.41 3.56 9.36
N ILE A 463 7.16 4.62 9.60
CA ILE A 463 7.19 5.33 10.88
C ILE A 463 5.95 6.21 10.96
N GLN A 464 4.90 5.67 11.56
CA GLN A 464 3.65 6.40 11.77
C GLN A 464 3.78 7.33 12.98
N VAL A 465 3.42 8.59 12.78
CA VAL A 465 3.42 9.63 13.81
C VAL A 465 2.06 10.33 13.86
N ASP A 466 1.74 10.94 15.00
CA ASP A 466 0.42 11.51 15.26
C ASP A 466 0.30 12.97 14.81
N THR A 467 1.41 13.71 14.78
CA THR A 467 1.43 15.14 14.44
C THR A 467 2.48 15.46 13.37
N LEU A 468 2.30 16.60 12.69
CA LEU A 468 3.31 17.12 11.77
C LEU A 468 4.61 17.50 12.50
N ASP A 469 4.52 17.93 13.75
CA ASP A 469 5.70 18.20 14.59
C ASP A 469 6.54 16.94 14.79
N ASP A 470 5.90 15.85 15.21
CA ASP A 470 6.58 14.55 15.37
C ASP A 470 7.18 14.06 14.05
N MET A 471 6.52 14.33 12.90
CA MET A 471 7.06 14.00 11.58
C MET A 471 8.36 14.72 11.31
N PHE A 472 8.42 16.04 11.53
CA PHE A 472 9.63 16.81 11.31
C PHE A 472 10.73 16.44 12.32
N ASP A 473 10.36 16.19 13.57
CA ASP A 473 11.25 15.72 14.64
C ASP A 473 11.93 14.39 14.31
N VAL A 474 11.20 13.44 13.71
CA VAL A 474 11.74 12.16 13.25
C VAL A 474 12.55 12.35 11.95
N ALA A 475 12.03 13.13 10.99
CA ALA A 475 12.67 13.32 9.69
C ALA A 475 14.04 14.01 9.79
N GLN A 476 14.19 15.00 10.69
CA GLN A 476 15.48 15.65 10.92
C GLN A 476 16.52 14.69 11.48
N LEU A 477 16.12 13.74 12.33
CA LEU A 477 17.02 12.72 12.86
C LEU A 477 17.48 11.77 11.74
N LEU A 478 16.53 11.19 11.01
CA LEU A 478 16.80 10.26 9.91
C LEU A 478 17.66 10.88 8.80
N ALA A 479 17.48 12.18 8.53
CA ALA A 479 18.21 12.87 7.49
C ALA A 479 19.66 13.16 7.88
N HIS A 480 20.02 13.27 9.16
CA HIS A 480 21.33 13.80 9.55
C HIS A 480 22.16 12.88 10.43
N GLN A 481 21.55 11.89 11.10
CA GLN A 481 22.24 10.98 12.02
C GLN A 481 22.21 9.53 11.52
N PRO A 482 23.17 8.68 11.95
CA PRO A 482 23.13 7.25 11.66
C PRO A 482 21.95 6.55 12.36
N LEU A 483 21.55 5.38 11.86
CA LEU A 483 20.52 4.57 12.51
C LEU A 483 21.06 3.90 13.78
N PRO A 484 20.27 3.84 14.87
CA PRO A 484 20.66 3.15 16.10
C PRO A 484 20.72 1.64 15.89
N ARG A 485 21.64 0.98 16.62
CA ARG A 485 21.79 -0.50 16.59
C ARG A 485 20.80 -1.23 17.50
N GLY A 486 20.15 -0.53 18.41
CA GLY A 486 19.29 -1.12 19.43
C GLY A 486 18.58 -0.08 20.29
N ARG A 487 18.05 -0.54 21.43
CA ARG A 487 17.21 0.26 22.35
C ARG A 487 17.98 0.90 23.49
N ARG A 488 19.30 0.68 23.60
CA ARG A 488 20.09 1.11 24.76
C ARG A 488 20.56 2.53 24.56
N VAL A 489 20.25 3.41 25.50
CA VAL A 489 20.57 4.84 25.40
C VAL A 489 21.44 5.32 26.56
N ALA A 490 22.29 6.30 26.27
CA ALA A 490 22.98 7.10 27.27
C ALA A 490 22.38 8.50 27.35
N ILE A 491 22.29 9.05 28.56
CA ILE A 491 21.89 10.44 28.79
C ILE A 491 23.11 11.19 29.31
N VAL A 492 23.50 12.27 28.64
CA VAL A 492 24.63 13.13 29.03
C VAL A 492 24.12 14.55 29.17
N GLY A 493 24.31 15.19 30.32
CA GLY A 493 23.88 16.58 30.44
C GLY A 493 24.30 17.30 31.70
N ASN A 494 24.07 18.62 31.70
CA ASN A 494 24.44 19.52 32.78
C ASN A 494 23.27 19.88 33.73
N SER A 495 22.13 19.18 33.60
CA SER A 495 20.93 19.39 34.40
C SER A 495 20.33 18.07 34.88
N ASP A 496 20.39 17.84 36.20
CA ASP A 496 19.85 16.63 36.84
C ASP A 496 18.34 16.47 36.60
N ALA A 497 17.59 17.58 36.67
CA ALA A 497 16.13 17.58 36.51
C ALA A 497 15.72 17.15 35.09
N LEU A 498 16.38 17.68 34.06
CA LEU A 498 16.11 17.29 32.67
C LEU A 498 16.63 15.88 32.36
N GLY A 499 17.74 15.46 32.97
CA GLY A 499 18.23 14.09 32.86
C GLY A 499 17.23 13.06 33.39
N LEU A 500 16.59 13.33 34.53
CA LEU A 500 15.51 12.50 35.07
C LEU A 500 14.28 12.46 34.15
N LEU A 501 13.84 13.63 33.63
CA LEU A 501 12.72 13.67 32.68
C LEU A 501 13.02 12.88 31.41
N ALA A 502 14.26 12.97 30.90
CA ALA A 502 14.69 12.16 29.76
C ALA A 502 14.66 10.66 30.07
N ALA A 503 15.09 10.25 31.26
CA ALA A 503 15.09 8.84 31.68
C ALA A 503 13.68 8.27 31.85
N ASP A 504 12.77 9.04 32.46
CA ASP A 504 11.36 8.67 32.62
C ASP A 504 10.67 8.56 31.26
N ALA A 505 10.90 9.55 30.37
CA ALA A 505 10.38 9.53 29.01
C ALA A 505 10.92 8.33 28.22
N ALA A 506 12.22 8.04 28.34
CA ALA A 506 12.86 6.93 27.64
C ALA A 506 12.24 5.58 28.07
N SER A 507 12.07 5.39 29.37
CA SER A 507 11.44 4.20 29.94
C SER A 507 9.99 4.04 29.48
N ALA A 508 9.21 5.13 29.41
CA ALA A 508 7.81 5.12 29.00
C ALA A 508 7.60 4.69 27.53
N VAL A 509 8.60 4.89 26.67
CA VAL A 509 8.58 4.52 25.25
C VAL A 509 9.41 3.27 24.94
N GLY A 510 9.88 2.55 25.97
CA GLY A 510 10.56 1.26 25.83
C GLY A 510 12.05 1.35 25.46
N LEU A 511 12.69 2.52 25.59
CA LEU A 511 14.14 2.64 25.54
C LEU A 511 14.75 2.23 26.89
N VAL A 512 15.97 1.71 26.85
CA VAL A 512 16.70 1.21 28.03
C VAL A 512 17.84 2.16 28.36
N VAL A 513 17.72 2.90 29.45
CA VAL A 513 18.77 3.81 29.91
C VAL A 513 19.87 3.00 30.60
N ASN A 514 20.98 2.76 29.90
CA ASN A 514 22.12 2.02 30.46
C ASN A 514 23.12 2.93 31.17
N ARG A 515 23.18 4.20 30.76
CA ARG A 515 24.13 5.16 31.30
C ARG A 515 23.49 6.54 31.44
N SER A 516 23.77 7.21 32.56
CA SER A 516 23.35 8.59 32.80
C SER A 516 24.53 9.35 33.43
N VAL A 517 25.01 10.38 32.75
CA VAL A 517 26.15 11.20 33.15
C VAL A 517 25.65 12.61 33.45
N ALA A 518 25.72 13.00 34.72
CA ALA A 518 25.41 14.35 35.18
C ALA A 518 26.71 15.16 35.32
N LEU A 519 26.89 16.18 34.48
CA LEU A 519 28.10 17.02 34.43
C LEU A 519 28.03 18.24 35.37
N GLY A 520 26.84 18.52 35.92
CA GLY A 520 26.59 19.68 36.78
C GLY A 520 26.50 21.00 36.00
N ALA A 521 25.89 22.03 36.61
CA ALA A 521 25.52 23.27 35.91
C ALA A 521 26.70 24.11 35.37
N SER A 522 27.92 23.88 35.85
CA SER A 522 29.14 24.58 35.43
C SER A 522 30.00 23.77 34.44
N ALA A 523 29.46 22.70 33.86
CA ALA A 523 30.16 21.86 32.89
C ALA A 523 30.69 22.68 31.71
N THR A 524 31.96 22.46 31.40
CA THR A 524 32.68 23.07 30.28
C THR A 524 32.47 22.26 28.99
N ALA A 525 32.90 22.80 27.86
CA ALA A 525 32.87 22.08 26.59
C ALA A 525 33.74 20.80 26.63
N GLU A 526 34.89 20.84 27.31
CA GLU A 526 35.79 19.68 27.51
C GLU A 526 35.09 18.58 28.33
N ASP A 527 34.34 18.94 29.38
CA ASP A 527 33.55 17.97 30.16
C ASP A 527 32.47 17.28 29.31
N PHE A 528 31.86 18.01 28.37
CA PHE A 528 30.89 17.45 27.43
C PHE A 528 31.57 16.55 26.40
N GLU A 529 32.72 16.94 25.85
CA GLU A 529 33.49 16.17 24.87
C GLU A 529 33.87 14.80 25.46
N ASP A 530 34.54 14.80 26.61
CA ASP A 530 34.94 13.58 27.31
C ASP A 530 33.74 12.66 27.61
N ALA A 531 32.62 13.22 28.07
CA ALA A 531 31.46 12.43 28.44
C ALA A 531 30.72 11.84 27.24
N LEU A 532 30.63 12.60 26.13
CA LEU A 532 30.01 12.15 24.90
C LEU A 532 30.85 11.07 24.21
N ASP A 533 32.17 11.25 24.11
CA ASP A 533 33.09 10.26 23.55
C ASP A 533 33.03 8.95 24.33
N ASN A 534 33.11 9.03 25.67
CA ASN A 534 32.96 7.86 26.52
C ASN A 534 31.60 7.15 26.38
N ALA A 535 30.53 7.86 26.04
CA ALA A 535 29.21 7.26 25.81
C ALA A 535 29.09 6.65 24.41
N ILE A 536 29.70 7.26 23.40
CA ILE A 536 29.72 6.77 22.02
C ILE A 536 30.62 5.55 21.89
N ASP A 537 31.75 5.49 22.60
CA ASP A 537 32.65 4.33 22.57
C ASP A 537 32.10 3.11 23.35
N ASP A 538 31.11 3.32 24.21
CA ASP A 538 30.55 2.28 25.08
C ASP A 538 29.73 1.25 24.28
N PRO A 539 30.14 -0.04 24.21
CA PRO A 539 29.40 -1.07 23.47
C PRO A 539 28.00 -1.35 24.03
N ASP A 540 27.69 -0.90 25.24
CA ASP A 540 26.37 -1.00 25.87
C ASP A 540 25.44 0.18 25.60
N VAL A 541 25.86 1.10 24.73
CA VAL A 541 25.09 2.26 24.28
C VAL A 541 24.87 2.19 22.77
N ASP A 542 23.62 2.33 22.32
CA ASP A 542 23.25 2.35 20.90
C ASP A 542 22.91 3.79 20.41
N SER A 543 22.68 4.74 21.32
CA SER A 543 22.33 6.14 21.02
C SER A 543 22.60 7.04 22.22
N VAL A 544 22.83 8.34 21.97
CA VAL A 544 23.11 9.32 23.02
C VAL A 544 22.10 10.47 22.98
N ILE A 545 21.59 10.83 24.16
CA ILE A 545 20.70 11.97 24.40
C ILE A 545 21.49 13.02 25.17
N ALA A 546 21.83 14.12 24.51
CA ALA A 546 22.54 15.24 25.11
C ALA A 546 21.57 16.31 25.62
N VAL A 547 21.74 16.73 26.86
CA VAL A 547 20.89 17.71 27.53
C VAL A 547 21.74 18.90 27.94
N TYR A 548 21.45 20.07 27.38
CA TYR A 548 22.20 21.28 27.67
C TYR A 548 21.30 22.45 28.04
N ILE A 549 21.52 22.99 29.23
CA ILE A 549 20.99 24.27 29.68
C ILE A 549 22.15 25.27 29.74
N PRO A 550 22.13 26.37 28.96
CA PRO A 550 23.17 27.38 29.05
C PRO A 550 23.19 28.03 30.46
N PRO A 551 24.36 28.12 31.11
CA PRO A 551 24.53 28.92 32.32
C PRO A 551 24.20 30.40 32.05
N LEU A 552 23.87 31.16 33.10
CA LEU A 552 23.62 32.60 32.98
C LEU A 552 24.84 33.30 32.35
N ASP A 553 24.58 34.20 31.38
CA ASP A 553 25.57 35.03 30.69
C ASP A 553 26.57 34.29 29.76
N VAL A 554 26.27 33.05 29.33
CA VAL A 554 27.10 32.27 28.37
C VAL A 554 26.28 31.89 27.13
N THR A 555 26.86 31.98 25.93
CA THR A 555 26.18 31.73 24.64
C THR A 555 26.06 30.25 24.26
N GLY A 556 26.78 29.36 24.95
CA GLY A 556 26.75 27.90 24.73
C GLY A 556 27.39 27.42 23.43
N GLU A 557 28.04 28.31 22.67
CA GLU A 557 28.64 28.02 21.36
C GLU A 557 29.73 26.95 21.43
N GLU A 558 30.59 26.98 22.45
CA GLU A 558 31.68 26.01 22.63
C GLU A 558 31.14 24.58 22.79
N VAL A 559 30.07 24.42 23.58
CA VAL A 559 29.41 23.12 23.78
C VAL A 559 28.73 22.67 22.48
N ALA A 560 28.05 23.58 21.76
CA ALA A 560 27.43 23.27 20.48
C ALA A 560 28.46 22.80 19.42
N ASN A 561 29.64 23.42 19.38
CA ASN A 561 30.73 22.98 18.50
C ASN A 561 31.23 21.57 18.84
N VAL A 562 31.32 21.23 20.13
CA VAL A 562 31.65 19.87 20.57
C VAL A 562 30.58 18.88 20.12
N LEU A 563 29.30 19.17 20.35
CA LEU A 563 28.19 18.33 19.87
C LEU A 563 28.26 18.10 18.36
N ALA A 564 28.50 19.16 17.57
CA ALA A 564 28.62 19.06 16.12
C ALA A 564 29.82 18.21 15.69
N ALA A 565 30.98 18.41 16.31
CA ALA A 565 32.21 17.65 16.01
C ALA A 565 32.05 16.16 16.35
N VAL A 566 31.49 15.86 17.53
CA VAL A 566 31.19 14.50 17.95
C VAL A 566 30.14 13.86 17.04
N GLY A 567 29.07 14.59 16.72
CA GLY A 567 28.02 14.12 15.81
C GLY A 567 28.53 13.80 14.40
N GLU A 568 29.51 14.56 13.89
CA GLU A 568 30.16 14.32 12.60
C GLU A 568 30.96 13.01 12.56
N GLN A 569 31.59 12.66 13.67
CA GLN A 569 32.49 11.49 13.76
C GLN A 569 31.79 10.22 14.27
N SER A 570 30.64 10.37 14.92
CA SER A 570 29.92 9.28 15.58
C SER A 570 29.30 8.27 14.60
N ASP A 571 29.40 6.98 14.93
CA ASP A 571 28.65 5.90 14.27
C ASP A 571 27.31 5.59 14.97
N LYS A 572 26.99 6.32 16.05
CA LYS A 572 25.75 6.23 16.84
C LYS A 572 24.97 7.54 16.78
N PRO A 573 23.63 7.51 16.72
CA PRO A 573 22.84 8.73 16.70
C PRO A 573 22.99 9.53 17.98
N LEU A 574 23.20 10.83 17.81
CA LEU A 574 23.22 11.84 18.85
C LEU A 574 22.02 12.78 18.66
N VAL A 575 21.14 12.86 19.66
CA VAL A 575 20.05 13.83 19.73
C VAL A 575 20.29 14.80 20.86
N SER A 576 19.87 16.06 20.73
CA SER A 576 20.05 17.06 21.78
C SER A 576 18.77 17.78 22.17
N SER A 577 18.72 18.29 23.40
CA SER A 577 17.82 19.37 23.78
C SER A 577 18.66 20.58 24.18
N PHE A 578 18.82 21.51 23.24
CA PHE A 578 19.54 22.77 23.40
C PHE A 578 18.49 23.90 23.49
N LEU A 579 18.40 24.51 24.67
CA LEU A 579 17.29 25.36 25.14
C LEU A 579 16.56 26.18 24.05
N GLY A 580 15.28 25.88 23.82
CA GLY A 580 14.34 26.68 23.03
C GLY A 580 14.55 26.66 21.51
N ALA A 581 15.54 25.93 21.01
CA ALA A 581 15.78 25.80 19.57
C ALA A 581 15.08 24.56 19.01
N GLU A 582 14.36 24.74 17.89
CA GLU A 582 13.65 23.71 17.16
C GLU A 582 14.33 23.48 15.80
N GLY A 583 14.60 22.22 15.45
CA GLY A 583 15.29 21.86 14.20
C GLY A 583 16.79 21.70 14.39
N ILE A 584 17.58 22.12 13.40
CA ILE A 584 19.05 22.08 13.48
C ILE A 584 19.58 23.52 13.60
N PRO A 585 19.94 23.98 14.82
CA PRO A 585 20.58 25.28 15.03
C PRO A 585 21.84 25.44 14.17
N GLU A 586 22.16 26.65 13.71
CA GLU A 586 23.36 26.90 12.89
C GLU A 586 24.64 26.38 13.56
N LEU A 587 24.75 26.49 14.89
CA LEU A 587 25.88 26.00 15.68
C LEU A 587 25.99 24.47 15.73
N LEU A 588 24.91 23.74 15.45
CA LEU A 588 24.87 22.27 15.42
C LEU A 588 24.90 21.71 14.00
N ARG A 589 25.08 22.57 12.98
CA ARG A 589 25.15 22.16 11.57
C ARG A 589 26.58 21.84 11.18
N VAL A 590 26.77 20.62 10.69
CA VAL A 590 27.90 20.30 9.83
C VAL A 590 27.53 20.80 8.43
N PRO A 591 28.35 21.62 7.75
CA PRO A 591 28.05 22.07 6.39
C PRO A 591 27.98 20.87 5.42
N ASP A 592 26.93 20.80 4.62
CA ASP A 592 26.90 19.84 3.50
C ASP A 592 27.92 20.22 2.40
N VAL A 593 28.27 19.28 1.51
CA VAL A 593 29.21 19.48 0.39
C VAL A 593 28.78 20.66 -0.52
N ALA A 594 27.47 20.89 -0.64
CA ALA A 594 26.90 22.01 -1.39
C ALA A 594 26.75 23.32 -0.57
N GLY A 595 27.15 23.34 0.70
CA GLY A 595 27.25 24.51 1.59
C GLY A 595 25.94 25.23 1.95
N SER A 596 24.78 24.72 1.51
CA SER A 596 23.48 25.40 1.60
C SER A 596 22.49 24.76 2.59
N SER A 597 22.85 23.62 3.18
CA SER A 597 22.01 22.87 4.13
C SER A 597 22.84 22.11 5.16
N ALA A 598 22.16 21.52 6.16
CA ALA A 598 22.77 20.65 7.16
C ALA A 598 23.24 19.32 6.53
N GLY A 599 24.53 19.04 6.66
CA GLY A 599 25.19 17.81 6.23
C GLY A 599 24.96 16.64 7.20
N ARG A 600 25.46 15.46 6.84
CA ARG A 600 25.49 14.31 7.75
C ARG A 600 26.32 14.65 8.98
N GLY A 601 25.93 14.09 10.13
CA GLY A 601 26.53 14.38 11.43
C GLY A 601 25.96 15.60 12.14
N SER A 602 25.18 16.44 11.45
CA SER A 602 24.49 17.57 12.10
C SER A 602 23.56 17.07 13.21
N VAL A 603 23.65 17.67 14.40
CA VAL A 603 22.93 17.20 15.59
C VAL A 603 21.54 17.85 15.68
N PRO A 604 20.44 17.09 15.60
CA PRO A 604 19.10 17.64 15.77
C PRO A 604 18.88 18.09 17.22
N SER A 605 18.35 19.31 17.38
CA SER A 605 17.92 19.86 18.67
C SER A 605 16.40 19.91 18.77
N TYR A 606 15.90 19.53 19.94
CA TYR A 606 14.48 19.47 20.25
C TYR A 606 14.12 20.46 21.36
N PRO A 607 12.93 21.08 21.29
CA PRO A 607 12.50 22.06 22.28
C PRO A 607 12.30 21.48 23.68
N ALA A 608 12.13 20.16 23.78
CA ALA A 608 11.99 19.43 25.04
C ALA A 608 12.65 18.04 24.94
N VAL A 609 13.14 17.52 26.06
CA VAL A 609 13.82 16.20 26.11
C VAL A 609 12.88 15.06 25.73
N GLU A 610 11.59 15.16 26.05
CA GLU A 610 10.58 14.18 25.71
C GLU A 610 10.34 14.10 24.19
N ALA A 611 10.48 15.23 23.48
CA ALA A 611 10.38 15.24 22.02
C ALA A 611 11.58 14.54 21.37
N ALA A 612 12.80 14.80 21.87
CA ALA A 612 14.01 14.09 21.44
C ALA A 612 13.88 12.57 21.66
N VAL A 613 13.43 12.18 22.86
CA VAL A 613 13.21 10.77 23.23
C VAL A 613 12.16 10.12 22.34
N ARG A 614 11.01 10.77 22.10
CA ARG A 614 9.97 10.22 21.23
C ARG A 614 10.47 10.04 19.80
N ALA A 615 11.17 11.03 19.25
CA ALA A 615 11.74 10.94 17.90
C ALA A 615 12.75 9.80 17.80
N LEU A 616 13.66 9.69 18.77
CA LEU A 616 14.63 8.61 18.84
C LEU A 616 13.96 7.24 18.95
N ALA A 617 12.94 7.10 19.80
CA ALA A 617 12.21 5.83 19.96
C ALA A 617 11.56 5.36 18.65
N ARG A 618 10.98 6.27 17.87
CA ARG A 618 10.42 5.95 16.55
C ARG A 618 11.49 5.48 15.55
N VAL A 619 12.66 6.12 15.55
CA VAL A 619 13.78 5.71 14.70
C VAL A 619 14.37 4.37 15.16
N VAL A 620 14.42 4.11 16.47
CA VAL A 620 14.82 2.82 17.04
C VAL A 620 13.84 1.71 16.64
N GLU A 621 12.53 1.94 16.72
CA GLU A 621 11.51 0.98 16.27
C GLU A 621 11.70 0.60 14.79
N TYR A 622 11.93 1.60 13.93
CA TYR A 622 12.25 1.38 12.52
C TYR A 622 13.56 0.62 12.32
N ALA A 623 14.62 0.98 13.05
CA ALA A 623 15.90 0.29 12.96
C ALA A 623 15.78 -1.17 13.39
N VAL A 624 15.04 -1.46 14.47
CA VAL A 624 14.77 -2.83 14.90
C VAL A 624 14.01 -3.62 13.82
N TRP A 625 13.00 -3.01 13.19
CA TRP A 625 12.28 -3.63 12.07
C TRP A 625 13.22 -3.91 10.88
N LEU A 626 14.08 -2.94 10.52
CA LEU A 626 15.00 -3.05 9.40
C LEU A 626 16.05 -4.16 9.60
N HIS A 627 16.54 -4.33 10.83
CA HIS A 627 17.52 -5.37 11.18
C HIS A 627 16.90 -6.74 11.51
N ALA A 628 15.57 -6.83 11.59
CA ALA A 628 14.84 -8.08 11.79
C ALA A 628 13.92 -8.37 10.58
N PRO A 629 14.46 -8.50 9.35
CA PRO A 629 13.63 -8.78 8.20
C PRO A 629 12.95 -10.15 8.38
N ASP A 630 11.64 -10.19 8.19
CA ASP A 630 10.97 -11.48 8.00
C ASP A 630 11.56 -12.18 6.78
N GLY A 631 11.84 -13.47 6.94
CA GLY A 631 12.09 -14.37 5.82
C GLY A 631 10.84 -14.56 4.94
N PRO A 632 10.85 -15.52 4.01
CA PRO A 632 9.65 -15.88 3.26
C PRO A 632 8.47 -16.19 4.19
N ALA A 633 7.25 -16.07 3.65
CA ALA A 633 6.04 -16.40 4.38
C ALA A 633 6.17 -17.79 5.05
N ALA A 634 5.68 -17.92 6.28
CA ALA A 634 5.74 -19.19 6.98
C ALA A 634 4.97 -20.26 6.19
N GLU A 635 5.62 -21.39 5.89
CA GLU A 635 5.00 -22.48 5.13
C GLU A 635 3.92 -23.15 5.99
N ALA A 636 2.67 -23.11 5.54
CA ALA A 636 1.54 -23.74 6.20
C ALA A 636 1.49 -25.27 5.97
N GLY A 637 2.62 -25.97 6.02
CA GLY A 637 2.69 -27.43 5.81
C GLY A 637 1.97 -27.92 4.53
N GLU A 638 1.46 -29.15 4.54
CA GLU A 638 0.65 -29.70 3.45
C GLU A 638 -0.76 -29.06 3.45
N VAL A 639 -1.11 -28.37 2.35
CA VAL A 639 -2.42 -27.73 2.11
C VAL A 639 -3.03 -28.28 0.83
N ASP A 640 -4.32 -28.64 0.86
CA ASP A 640 -5.09 -29.03 -0.34
C ASP A 640 -5.94 -27.86 -0.86
N LEU A 641 -5.26 -26.89 -1.47
CA LEU A 641 -5.91 -25.71 -2.03
C LEU A 641 -6.94 -26.04 -3.13
N PRO A 642 -6.67 -26.97 -4.08
CA PRO A 642 -7.67 -27.35 -5.09
C PRO A 642 -8.98 -27.87 -4.49
N ALA A 643 -8.91 -28.73 -3.47
CA ALA A 643 -10.12 -29.24 -2.82
C ALA A 643 -10.86 -28.14 -2.05
N ALA A 644 -10.13 -27.30 -1.30
CA ALA A 644 -10.73 -26.19 -0.56
C ALA A 644 -11.43 -25.19 -1.49
N ARG A 645 -10.82 -24.83 -2.63
CA ARG A 645 -11.46 -23.98 -3.66
C ARG A 645 -12.72 -24.62 -4.22
N LYS A 646 -12.66 -25.92 -4.56
CA LYS A 646 -13.81 -26.65 -5.10
C LYS A 646 -14.99 -26.66 -4.12
N LEU A 647 -14.72 -26.80 -2.81
CA LEU A 647 -15.74 -26.73 -1.77
C LEU A 647 -16.41 -25.35 -1.75
N VAL A 648 -15.62 -24.28 -1.66
CA VAL A 648 -16.14 -22.90 -1.62
C VAL A 648 -16.92 -22.57 -2.90
N ASP A 649 -16.37 -22.89 -4.06
CA ASP A 649 -17.03 -22.70 -5.35
C ASP A 649 -18.34 -23.50 -5.45
N GLY A 650 -18.37 -24.72 -4.90
CA GLY A 650 -19.56 -25.55 -4.84
C GLY A 650 -20.69 -24.90 -4.04
N VAL A 651 -20.36 -24.34 -2.87
CA VAL A 651 -21.32 -23.60 -2.03
C VAL A 651 -21.85 -22.36 -2.74
N LEU A 652 -20.96 -21.57 -3.34
CA LEU A 652 -21.34 -20.35 -4.05
C LEU A 652 -22.20 -20.66 -5.29
N ARG A 653 -21.88 -21.71 -6.05
CA ARG A 653 -22.70 -22.15 -7.20
C ARG A 653 -24.08 -22.64 -6.77
N ALA A 654 -24.18 -23.37 -5.66
CA ALA A 654 -25.45 -23.89 -5.16
C ALA A 654 -26.39 -22.76 -4.71
N ALA A 655 -25.84 -21.64 -4.22
CA ALA A 655 -26.61 -20.47 -3.83
C ALA A 655 -27.19 -19.67 -5.03
N GLY A 656 -26.61 -19.83 -6.22
CA GLY A 656 -27.04 -19.16 -7.46
C GLY A 656 -26.84 -17.64 -7.47
N ASP A 657 -27.20 -16.99 -8.58
CA ASP A 657 -27.07 -15.54 -8.77
C ASP A 657 -28.03 -14.72 -7.89
N GLU A 658 -29.06 -15.36 -7.31
CA GLU A 658 -30.05 -14.70 -6.42
C GLU A 658 -29.49 -14.33 -5.04
N ALA A 659 -28.31 -14.86 -4.65
CA ALA A 659 -27.67 -14.53 -3.38
C ALA A 659 -27.13 -13.08 -3.33
N GLY A 660 -26.86 -12.44 -4.48
CA GLY A 660 -26.33 -11.07 -4.52
C GLY A 660 -25.07 -10.89 -3.65
N ASP A 661 -25.01 -9.79 -2.88
CA ASP A 661 -23.91 -9.47 -1.93
C ASP A 661 -23.99 -10.24 -0.60
N ARG A 662 -24.88 -11.23 -0.46
CA ARG A 662 -25.17 -11.80 0.85
C ARG A 662 -24.09 -12.80 1.27
N GLU A 663 -23.52 -12.59 2.45
CA GLU A 663 -22.68 -13.60 3.10
C GLU A 663 -23.50 -14.87 3.39
N ILE A 664 -22.94 -16.02 3.03
CA ILE A 664 -23.51 -17.34 3.30
C ILE A 664 -22.71 -17.96 4.44
N GLU A 665 -23.39 -18.24 5.55
CA GLU A 665 -22.80 -18.97 6.66
C GLU A 665 -22.68 -20.46 6.32
N LEU A 666 -21.47 -21.00 6.48
CA LEU A 666 -21.22 -22.42 6.27
C LEU A 666 -21.76 -23.22 7.44
N ASP A 667 -22.34 -24.39 7.15
CA ASP A 667 -22.67 -25.34 8.21
C ASP A 667 -21.41 -25.95 8.84
N GLN A 668 -21.58 -26.56 10.02
CA GLN A 668 -20.46 -27.09 10.79
C GLN A 668 -19.66 -28.18 10.05
N LEU A 669 -20.30 -28.96 9.18
CA LEU A 669 -19.65 -30.03 8.43
C LEU A 669 -18.71 -29.43 7.38
N LEU A 670 -19.20 -28.43 6.63
CA LEU A 670 -18.43 -27.70 5.64
C LEU A 670 -17.28 -26.89 6.28
N VAL A 671 -17.50 -26.29 7.46
CA VAL A 671 -16.42 -25.63 8.22
C VAL A 671 -15.33 -26.63 8.59
N THR A 672 -15.71 -27.83 9.06
CA THR A 672 -14.76 -28.88 9.45
C THR A 672 -13.95 -29.36 8.24
N GLU A 673 -14.61 -29.61 7.10
CA GLU A 673 -13.96 -30.02 5.85
C GLU A 673 -13.00 -28.94 5.33
N LEU A 674 -13.45 -27.67 5.30
CA LEU A 674 -12.63 -26.53 4.87
C LEU A 674 -11.37 -26.37 5.74
N LEU A 675 -11.50 -26.42 7.07
CA LEU A 675 -10.38 -26.31 7.99
C LEU A 675 -9.41 -27.51 7.87
N GLY A 676 -9.95 -28.71 7.64
CA GLY A 676 -9.17 -29.92 7.43
C GLY A 676 -8.22 -29.82 6.23
N HIS A 677 -8.60 -29.15 5.14
CA HIS A 677 -7.73 -28.93 3.98
C HIS A 677 -6.50 -28.05 4.26
N TYR A 678 -6.50 -27.32 5.39
CA TYR A 678 -5.36 -26.53 5.87
C TYR A 678 -4.71 -27.15 7.12
N GLY A 679 -5.07 -28.39 7.46
CA GLY A 679 -4.54 -29.10 8.64
C GLY A 679 -5.02 -28.53 9.98
N ILE A 680 -6.15 -27.82 10.00
CA ILE A 680 -6.75 -27.32 11.24
C ILE A 680 -7.82 -28.31 11.70
N ASP A 681 -7.57 -29.01 12.81
CA ASP A 681 -8.54 -29.95 13.39
C ASP A 681 -9.58 -29.22 14.25
N LEU A 682 -10.84 -29.30 13.85
CA LEU A 682 -11.98 -28.77 14.58
C LEU A 682 -12.67 -29.90 15.36
N TRP A 683 -12.69 -29.77 16.68
CA TRP A 683 -13.22 -30.82 17.54
C TRP A 683 -14.70 -31.09 17.26
N PRO A 684 -15.09 -32.37 17.04
CA PRO A 684 -16.42 -32.72 16.59
C PRO A 684 -17.47 -32.37 17.65
N THR A 685 -18.58 -31.80 17.19
CA THR A 685 -19.78 -31.59 18.00
C THR A 685 -20.90 -32.53 17.54
N ARG A 686 -21.80 -32.89 18.45
CA ARG A 686 -22.99 -33.68 18.16
C ARG A 686 -24.24 -32.84 18.46
N PRO A 687 -24.95 -32.36 17.42
CA PRO A 687 -26.24 -31.69 17.62
C PRO A 687 -27.23 -32.63 18.26
N VAL A 688 -27.91 -32.16 19.31
CA VAL A 688 -28.87 -32.95 20.08
C VAL A 688 -30.16 -32.14 20.26
N ALA A 689 -31.29 -32.77 19.95
CA ALA A 689 -32.60 -32.12 19.99
C ALA A 689 -33.36 -32.40 21.29
N ASP A 690 -33.00 -33.48 22.00
CA ASP A 690 -33.63 -33.90 23.24
C ASP A 690 -32.61 -34.58 24.17
N SER A 691 -33.04 -34.81 25.42
CA SER A 691 -32.22 -35.47 26.45
C SER A 691 -31.77 -36.87 26.06
N ALA A 692 -32.61 -37.64 25.33
CA ALA A 692 -32.24 -38.99 24.93
C ALA A 692 -31.12 -38.98 23.89
N ALA A 693 -31.20 -38.08 22.90
CA ALA A 693 -30.13 -37.85 21.94
C ALA A 693 -28.84 -37.35 22.62
N ALA A 694 -28.95 -36.51 23.66
CA ALA A 694 -27.79 -36.05 24.44
C ALA A 694 -27.08 -37.17 25.18
N VAL A 695 -27.84 -38.11 25.79
CA VAL A 695 -27.28 -39.30 26.45
C VAL A 695 -26.57 -40.19 25.44
N VAL A 696 -27.20 -40.49 24.30
CA VAL A 696 -26.58 -41.30 23.23
C VAL A 696 -25.28 -40.64 22.72
N ALA A 697 -25.29 -39.32 22.52
CA ALA A 697 -24.10 -38.59 22.11
C ALA A 697 -22.97 -38.66 23.17
N GLY A 698 -23.32 -38.65 24.47
CA GLY A 698 -22.37 -38.84 25.56
C GLY A 698 -21.74 -40.24 25.56
N GLU A 699 -22.56 -41.27 25.37
CA GLU A 699 -22.10 -42.67 25.23
C GLU A 699 -21.16 -42.85 24.03
N ASP A 700 -21.55 -42.33 22.86
CA ASP A 700 -20.75 -42.40 21.63
C ASP A 700 -19.40 -41.68 21.75
N LEU A 701 -19.36 -40.59 22.52
CA LEU A 701 -18.13 -39.82 22.75
C LEU A 701 -17.25 -40.41 23.85
N GLY A 702 -17.77 -41.35 24.65
CA GLY A 702 -17.05 -42.04 25.72
C GLY A 702 -17.09 -41.32 27.07
N TRP A 703 -18.12 -40.50 27.32
CA TRP A 703 -18.26 -39.62 28.49
C TRP A 703 -17.12 -38.61 28.63
N ASP A 704 -17.08 -37.90 29.77
CA ASP A 704 -16.30 -36.66 29.94
C ASP A 704 -16.64 -35.65 28.84
N VAL A 705 -17.91 -35.24 28.83
CA VAL A 705 -18.49 -34.36 27.83
C VAL A 705 -19.02 -33.07 28.42
N VAL A 706 -19.22 -32.10 27.54
CA VAL A 706 -19.89 -30.83 27.82
C VAL A 706 -21.17 -30.73 27.00
N LEU A 707 -22.22 -30.21 27.63
CA LEU A 707 -23.47 -29.85 26.98
C LEU A 707 -23.51 -28.32 26.86
N LYS A 708 -23.59 -27.79 25.63
CA LYS A 708 -23.59 -26.33 25.40
C LYS A 708 -24.67 -25.90 24.41
N SER A 709 -25.21 -24.71 24.62
CA SER A 709 -26.10 -24.05 23.67
C SER A 709 -25.32 -23.45 22.51
N THR A 710 -25.86 -23.53 21.29
CA THR A 710 -25.30 -22.88 20.09
C THR A 710 -25.92 -21.50 19.81
N LEU A 711 -26.77 -20.98 20.71
CA LEU A 711 -27.35 -19.65 20.55
C LEU A 711 -26.31 -18.55 20.83
N ASP A 712 -26.08 -17.68 19.84
CA ASP A 712 -25.11 -16.58 19.94
C ASP A 712 -25.45 -15.60 21.06
N SER A 713 -26.73 -15.24 21.19
CA SER A 713 -27.21 -14.29 22.21
C SER A 713 -26.97 -14.74 23.66
N LEU A 714 -26.77 -16.04 23.89
CA LEU A 714 -26.46 -16.58 25.22
C LEU A 714 -24.95 -16.72 25.46
N ARG A 715 -24.16 -16.93 24.40
CA ARG A 715 -22.69 -17.00 24.47
C ARG A 715 -22.08 -15.65 24.86
N GLU A 716 -22.70 -14.56 24.43
CA GLU A 716 -22.28 -13.18 24.74
C GLU A 716 -22.67 -12.73 26.16
N ARG A 717 -23.43 -13.55 26.90
CA ARG A 717 -23.96 -13.23 28.23
C ARG A 717 -23.28 -14.05 29.33
N PRO A 718 -22.19 -13.53 29.94
CA PRO A 718 -21.48 -14.24 31.01
C PRO A 718 -22.33 -14.44 32.28
N ASP A 719 -23.43 -13.70 32.43
CA ASP A 719 -24.40 -13.83 33.51
C ASP A 719 -25.33 -15.05 33.38
N GLN A 720 -25.35 -15.72 32.22
CA GLN A 720 -26.25 -16.85 31.96
C GLN A 720 -25.48 -18.16 31.73
N THR A 721 -25.89 -19.22 32.44
CA THR A 721 -25.35 -20.56 32.26
C THR A 721 -25.78 -21.12 30.90
N HIS A 722 -24.84 -21.22 29.97
CA HIS A 722 -25.06 -21.73 28.61
C HIS A 722 -24.14 -22.94 28.25
N VAL A 723 -23.29 -23.35 29.19
CA VAL A 723 -22.41 -24.52 29.11
C VAL A 723 -22.45 -25.27 30.43
N TRP A 724 -22.69 -26.57 30.37
CA TRP A 724 -22.52 -27.51 31.48
C TRP A 724 -21.31 -28.40 31.19
N ARG A 725 -20.42 -28.56 32.17
CA ARG A 725 -19.14 -29.30 32.01
C ARG A 725 -19.08 -30.49 32.96
N ASN A 726 -18.11 -31.38 32.75
CA ASN A 726 -17.82 -32.54 33.59
C ASN A 726 -18.96 -33.58 33.64
N ILE A 727 -19.67 -33.77 32.53
CA ILE A 727 -20.74 -34.78 32.44
C ILE A 727 -20.09 -36.15 32.26
N SER A 728 -20.20 -36.99 33.29
CA SER A 728 -19.47 -38.26 33.37
C SER A 728 -20.34 -39.48 33.11
N ASP A 729 -21.67 -39.33 33.17
CA ASP A 729 -22.62 -40.41 32.90
C ASP A 729 -23.99 -39.89 32.40
N ALA A 730 -24.92 -40.82 32.19
CA ALA A 730 -26.25 -40.54 31.67
C ALA A 730 -27.14 -39.77 32.65
N ASP A 731 -26.93 -39.91 33.96
CA ASP A 731 -27.72 -39.20 34.97
C ASP A 731 -27.27 -37.74 35.05
N ASP A 732 -25.95 -37.49 35.07
CA ASP A 732 -25.36 -36.15 34.96
C ASP A 732 -25.87 -35.40 33.71
N MET A 733 -25.98 -36.09 32.57
CA MET A 733 -26.46 -35.50 31.30
C MET A 733 -27.94 -35.10 31.40
N ARG A 734 -28.77 -35.91 32.05
CA ARG A 734 -30.21 -35.59 32.23
C ARG A 734 -30.38 -34.38 33.13
N ASP A 735 -29.63 -34.31 34.23
CA ASP A 735 -29.64 -33.18 35.15
C ASP A 735 -29.15 -31.88 34.47
N ALA A 736 -28.06 -31.98 33.70
CA ALA A 736 -27.55 -30.88 32.90
C ALA A 736 -28.58 -30.39 31.86
N TRP A 737 -29.25 -31.33 31.18
CA TRP A 737 -30.28 -31.02 30.19
C TRP A 737 -31.48 -30.32 30.84
N GLU A 738 -32.01 -30.85 31.93
CA GLU A 738 -33.15 -30.26 32.64
C GLU A 738 -32.80 -28.85 33.12
N THR A 739 -31.60 -28.66 33.70
CA THR A 739 -31.17 -27.36 34.20
C THR A 739 -31.01 -26.33 33.08
N LEU A 740 -30.36 -26.69 31.98
CA LEU A 740 -30.19 -25.76 30.85
C LEU A 740 -31.51 -25.44 30.14
N THR A 741 -32.43 -26.40 30.01
CA THR A 741 -33.74 -26.19 29.37
C THR A 741 -34.74 -25.43 30.24
N GLN A 742 -34.55 -25.37 31.55
CA GLN A 742 -35.27 -24.45 32.43
C GLN A 742 -34.84 -22.99 32.23
N LEU A 743 -33.58 -22.76 31.82
CA LEU A 743 -32.99 -21.44 31.65
C LEU A 743 -33.07 -20.92 30.21
N ILE A 744 -33.16 -21.83 29.24
CA ILE A 744 -33.09 -21.55 27.81
C ILE A 744 -34.33 -22.14 27.13
N ASP A 745 -35.09 -21.32 26.41
CA ASP A 745 -36.27 -21.76 25.67
C ASP A 745 -35.90 -22.91 24.71
N PRO A 746 -36.45 -24.13 24.90
CA PRO A 746 -36.13 -25.30 24.07
C PRO A 746 -36.56 -25.14 22.61
N THR A 747 -37.49 -24.23 22.30
CA THR A 747 -37.92 -23.94 20.93
C THR A 747 -36.93 -23.04 20.17
N MET A 748 -36.06 -22.35 20.91
CA MET A 748 -35.03 -21.45 20.38
C MET A 748 -33.63 -22.07 20.48
N GLY A 749 -33.35 -22.89 21.50
CA GLY A 749 -32.02 -23.43 21.79
C GLY A 749 -31.71 -24.72 21.03
N ARG A 750 -30.68 -24.69 20.16
CA ARG A 750 -30.00 -25.90 19.68
C ARG A 750 -28.87 -26.24 20.64
N PHE A 751 -28.86 -27.46 21.17
CA PHE A 751 -27.80 -27.95 22.04
C PHE A 751 -26.83 -28.83 21.27
N VAL A 752 -25.57 -28.83 21.70
CA VAL A 752 -24.55 -29.75 21.19
C VAL A 752 -23.82 -30.42 22.35
N VAL A 753 -23.45 -31.67 22.16
CA VAL A 753 -22.53 -32.42 23.03
C VAL A 753 -21.14 -32.45 22.37
N GLN A 754 -20.10 -32.18 23.15
CA GLN A 754 -18.70 -32.21 22.72
C GLN A 754 -17.85 -32.81 23.85
N ARG A 755 -16.70 -33.42 23.55
CA ARG A 755 -15.74 -33.87 24.58
C ARG A 755 -15.22 -32.68 25.39
N SER A 756 -14.97 -32.91 26.67
CA SER A 756 -14.22 -31.99 27.52
C SER A 756 -12.80 -31.87 26.99
N ALA A 757 -12.34 -30.64 26.78
CA ALA A 757 -10.97 -30.37 26.40
C ALA A 757 -10.09 -30.17 27.65
N PRO A 758 -8.79 -30.52 27.59
CA PRO A 758 -7.86 -30.27 28.70
C PRO A 758 -7.83 -28.79 29.11
N PRO A 759 -7.48 -28.48 30.38
CA PRO A 759 -7.30 -27.11 30.82
C PRO A 759 -6.25 -26.38 29.97
N GLY A 760 -6.55 -25.12 29.63
CA GLY A 760 -5.67 -24.28 28.83
C GLY A 760 -6.11 -22.82 28.85
N VAL A 761 -5.28 -21.96 28.29
CA VAL A 761 -5.61 -20.55 28.11
C VAL A 761 -6.51 -20.41 26.88
N PRO A 762 -7.73 -19.86 27.02
CA PRO A 762 -8.62 -19.67 25.88
C PRO A 762 -8.11 -18.53 25.01
N VAL A 763 -7.93 -18.78 23.71
CA VAL A 763 -7.53 -17.80 22.71
C VAL A 763 -8.53 -17.77 21.56
N ALA A 764 -8.55 -16.66 20.83
CA ALA A 764 -9.39 -16.46 19.65
C ALA A 764 -8.54 -15.99 18.48
N ILE A 765 -8.81 -16.56 17.30
CA ILE A 765 -8.20 -16.14 16.04
C ILE A 765 -9.35 -15.79 15.10
N ARG A 766 -9.38 -14.56 14.60
CA ARG A 766 -10.40 -14.11 13.64
C ARG A 766 -9.73 -13.70 12.35
N SER A 767 -10.44 -13.84 11.25
CA SER A 767 -10.00 -13.33 9.96
C SER A 767 -11.19 -12.85 9.16
N PHE A 768 -10.98 -11.80 8.37
CA PHE A 768 -11.99 -11.26 7.48
C PHE A 768 -11.34 -10.73 6.20
N GLU A 769 -12.13 -10.59 5.13
CA GLU A 769 -11.71 -9.95 3.89
C GLU A 769 -12.21 -8.50 3.87
N ASP A 770 -11.30 -7.54 3.87
CA ASP A 770 -11.63 -6.15 3.56
C ASP A 770 -11.42 -5.89 2.06
N PRO A 771 -12.36 -5.23 1.36
CA PRO A 771 -12.23 -4.99 -0.09
C PRO A 771 -10.98 -4.21 -0.53
N LEU A 772 -10.37 -3.42 0.38
CA LEU A 772 -9.20 -2.58 0.09
C LEU A 772 -7.88 -3.17 0.61
N PHE A 773 -7.89 -3.78 1.80
CA PHE A 773 -6.68 -4.43 2.37
C PHE A 773 -6.49 -5.85 1.85
N GLY A 774 -7.58 -6.53 1.53
CA GLY A 774 -7.62 -7.97 1.36
C GLY A 774 -7.72 -8.66 2.73
N PRO A 775 -6.98 -9.75 2.96
CA PRO A 775 -7.12 -10.54 4.17
C PRO A 775 -6.58 -9.80 5.39
N VAL A 776 -7.29 -9.88 6.50
CA VAL A 776 -6.83 -9.43 7.83
C VAL A 776 -6.99 -10.59 8.80
N VAL A 777 -5.94 -10.87 9.59
CA VAL A 777 -5.96 -11.86 10.67
C VAL A 777 -5.77 -11.14 11.99
N SER A 778 -6.52 -11.52 13.01
CA SER A 778 -6.39 -11.00 14.37
C SER A 778 -6.32 -12.11 15.41
N PHE A 779 -5.58 -11.84 16.48
CA PHE A 779 -5.34 -12.78 17.58
C PHE A 779 -5.49 -12.07 18.92
N GLY A 780 -6.06 -12.77 19.89
CA GLY A 780 -5.88 -12.44 21.30
C GLY A 780 -6.47 -13.50 22.24
N ILE A 781 -6.42 -13.22 23.54
CA ILE A 781 -6.89 -14.12 24.58
C ILE A 781 -8.41 -14.00 24.74
N SER A 782 -9.14 -15.10 24.51
CA SER A 782 -10.60 -15.12 24.42
C SER A 782 -11.28 -14.85 25.77
N GLY A 783 -12.43 -14.17 25.74
CA GLY A 783 -13.21 -13.77 26.90
C GLY A 783 -13.72 -12.34 26.81
N PRO A 784 -14.66 -11.91 27.67
CA PRO A 784 -15.31 -10.59 27.55
C PRO A 784 -14.35 -9.40 27.64
N VAL A 785 -13.20 -9.59 28.29
CA VAL A 785 -12.17 -8.55 28.48
C VAL A 785 -11.50 -8.18 27.16
N ILE A 786 -11.31 -9.12 26.22
CA ILE A 786 -10.68 -8.81 24.92
C ILE A 786 -11.56 -7.89 24.07
N GLU A 787 -12.88 -8.08 24.14
CA GLU A 787 -13.83 -7.26 23.40
C GLU A 787 -13.98 -5.87 24.03
N LEU A 788 -14.00 -5.80 25.36
CA LEU A 788 -14.10 -4.54 26.09
C LEU A 788 -12.84 -3.68 26.00
N LEU A 789 -11.65 -4.28 26.14
CA LEU A 789 -10.38 -3.57 26.11
C LEU A 789 -9.78 -3.44 24.71
N GLY A 790 -10.33 -4.17 23.73
CA GLY A 790 -9.80 -4.23 22.37
C GLY A 790 -8.38 -4.80 22.32
N ASP A 791 -8.06 -5.79 23.16
CA ASP A 791 -6.72 -6.39 23.26
C ASP A 791 -6.45 -7.39 22.12
N TRP A 792 -6.58 -6.89 20.90
CA TRP A 792 -6.36 -7.62 19.66
C TRP A 792 -5.05 -7.18 19.01
N SER A 793 -4.27 -8.16 18.58
CA SER A 793 -3.22 -7.97 17.60
C SER A 793 -3.80 -8.19 16.20
N TYR A 794 -3.31 -7.46 15.20
CA TYR A 794 -3.75 -7.57 13.81
C TYR A 794 -2.55 -7.72 12.88
N ARG A 795 -2.69 -8.51 11.81
CA ARG A 795 -1.71 -8.63 10.74
C ARG A 795 -2.40 -8.82 9.38
N ILE A 796 -1.71 -8.44 8.32
CA ILE A 796 -2.15 -8.61 6.93
C ILE A 796 -1.30 -9.71 6.28
N PRO A 797 -1.88 -10.86 5.92
CA PRO A 797 -1.18 -11.92 5.20
C PRO A 797 -0.60 -11.48 3.84
N PRO A 798 0.44 -12.15 3.34
CA PRO A 798 1.12 -13.30 3.95
C PRO A 798 1.97 -12.93 5.17
N LEU A 799 2.09 -13.84 6.13
CA LEU A 799 2.80 -13.60 7.40
C LEU A 799 4.13 -14.34 7.47
N GLY A 800 5.17 -13.64 7.92
CA GLY A 800 6.46 -14.24 8.28
C GLY A 800 6.45 -14.84 9.70
N GLN A 801 7.45 -15.66 10.02
CA GLN A 801 7.57 -16.30 11.33
C GLN A 801 7.73 -15.27 12.48
N HIS A 802 8.52 -14.21 12.29
CA HIS A 802 8.69 -13.18 13.33
C HIS A 802 7.41 -12.35 13.50
N GLU A 803 6.70 -12.04 12.39
CA GLU A 803 5.39 -11.41 12.45
C GLU A 803 4.39 -12.22 13.30
N VAL A 804 4.27 -13.53 13.08
CA VAL A 804 3.38 -14.41 13.86
C VAL A 804 3.81 -14.46 15.33
N ALA A 805 5.11 -14.64 15.58
CA ALA A 805 5.64 -14.65 16.94
C ALA A 805 5.40 -13.32 17.69
N SER A 806 5.53 -12.19 17.00
CA SER A 806 5.25 -10.86 17.55
C SER A 806 3.77 -10.65 17.84
N MET A 807 2.90 -11.18 16.98
CA MET A 807 1.44 -11.09 17.11
C MET A 807 0.95 -11.74 18.41
N VAL A 808 1.51 -12.91 18.77
CA VAL A 808 1.18 -13.59 20.02
C VAL A 808 1.71 -12.85 21.26
N ARG A 809 2.87 -12.20 21.14
CA ARG A 809 3.55 -11.54 22.27
C ARG A 809 3.05 -10.12 22.54
N GLU A 810 2.55 -9.41 21.53
CA GLU A 810 2.19 -7.98 21.64
C GLU A 810 0.86 -7.71 22.35
N VAL A 811 -0.03 -8.70 22.43
CA VAL A 811 -1.27 -8.54 23.20
C VAL A 811 -0.93 -8.34 24.67
N LYS A 812 -1.61 -7.40 25.34
CA LYS A 812 -1.28 -7.00 26.73
C LYS A 812 -1.48 -8.17 27.70
N SER A 813 -2.39 -9.07 27.36
CA SER A 813 -2.70 -10.28 28.10
C SER A 813 -1.74 -11.45 27.83
N SER A 814 -0.77 -11.32 26.91
CA SER A 814 0.16 -12.38 26.53
C SER A 814 0.92 -13.05 27.70
N PRO A 815 1.22 -12.39 28.85
CA PRO A 815 1.83 -13.08 29.99
C PRO A 815 1.07 -14.32 30.47
N LEU A 816 -0.24 -14.42 30.22
CA LEU A 816 -1.03 -15.62 30.53
C LEU A 816 -0.55 -16.86 29.77
N LEU A 817 0.02 -16.69 28.57
CA LEU A 817 0.56 -17.79 27.75
C LEU A 817 1.94 -18.26 28.25
N PHE A 818 2.66 -17.43 29.01
CA PHE A 818 4.04 -17.68 29.44
C PHE A 818 4.18 -17.98 30.94
N GLY A 819 3.10 -18.38 31.61
CA GLY A 819 3.12 -18.85 33.00
C GLY A 819 2.84 -17.79 34.08
N TYR A 820 1.84 -16.93 33.86
CA TYR A 820 1.43 -15.93 34.85
C TYR A 820 0.93 -16.53 36.17
N ARG A 821 1.41 -15.99 37.30
CA ARG A 821 1.04 -16.42 38.68
C ARG A 821 1.24 -17.92 38.96
N GLY A 822 2.25 -18.54 38.35
CA GLY A 822 2.61 -19.94 38.60
C GLY A 822 1.78 -20.96 37.81
N ALA A 823 1.00 -20.52 36.83
CA ALA A 823 0.46 -21.41 35.80
C ALA A 823 1.59 -21.93 34.90
N ASP A 824 1.38 -23.09 34.26
CA ASP A 824 2.31 -23.61 33.25
C ASP A 824 2.26 -22.75 31.98
N ALA A 825 3.40 -22.64 31.28
CA ALA A 825 3.45 -22.01 29.97
C ALA A 825 2.75 -22.91 28.94
N VAL A 826 1.98 -22.30 28.04
CA VAL A 826 1.29 -23.04 26.97
C VAL A 826 2.28 -23.37 25.84
N ASP A 827 1.91 -24.30 24.97
CA ASP A 827 2.58 -24.52 23.70
C ASP A 827 2.29 -23.35 22.75
N VAL A 828 3.11 -22.31 22.85
CA VAL A 828 3.01 -21.11 22.02
C VAL A 828 3.27 -21.44 20.54
N ALA A 829 4.10 -22.44 20.24
CA ALA A 829 4.39 -22.82 18.86
C ALA A 829 3.15 -23.39 18.17
N ALA A 830 2.31 -24.15 18.88
CA ALA A 830 1.03 -24.63 18.36
C ALA A 830 0.05 -23.48 18.06
N VAL A 831 0.05 -22.41 18.86
CA VAL A 831 -0.76 -21.21 18.59
C VAL A 831 -0.23 -20.46 17.35
N GLU A 832 1.10 -20.32 17.23
CA GLU A 832 1.75 -19.69 16.08
C GLU A 832 1.49 -20.47 14.77
N ASP A 833 1.53 -21.80 14.80
CA ASP A 833 1.18 -22.67 13.66
C ASP A 833 -0.30 -22.47 13.24
N LEU A 834 -1.22 -22.41 14.21
CA LEU A 834 -2.64 -22.20 13.92
C LEU A 834 -2.90 -20.83 13.26
N ILE A 835 -2.24 -19.76 13.73
CA ILE A 835 -2.29 -18.44 13.10
C ILE A 835 -1.76 -18.49 11.66
N THR A 836 -0.65 -19.20 11.44
CA THR A 836 -0.03 -19.38 10.12
C THR A 836 -0.99 -20.06 9.15
N ARG A 837 -1.66 -21.13 9.57
CA ARG A 837 -2.66 -21.86 8.76
C ARG A 837 -3.89 -21.00 8.44
N VAL A 838 -4.40 -20.24 9.42
CA VAL A 838 -5.51 -19.29 9.19
C VAL A 838 -5.09 -18.19 8.21
N ALA A 839 -3.86 -17.67 8.33
CA ALA A 839 -3.33 -16.67 7.41
C ALA A 839 -3.20 -17.22 5.97
N ALA A 840 -2.74 -18.46 5.80
CA ALA A 840 -2.68 -19.14 4.51
C ALA A 840 -4.08 -19.33 3.92
N LEU A 841 -5.02 -19.90 4.68
CA LEU A 841 -6.42 -20.08 4.26
C LEU A 841 -7.03 -18.77 3.77
N LYS A 842 -6.89 -17.71 4.55
CA LYS A 842 -7.46 -16.40 4.22
C LYS A 842 -6.77 -15.76 3.01
N ASN A 843 -5.45 -15.95 2.87
CA ASN A 843 -4.72 -15.47 1.69
C ASN A 843 -5.13 -16.22 0.41
N ASP A 844 -5.37 -17.52 0.50
CA ASP A 844 -5.61 -18.35 -0.68
C ASP A 844 -7.08 -18.36 -1.14
N LEU A 845 -8.01 -18.10 -0.21
CA LEU A 845 -9.46 -18.10 -0.44
C LEU A 845 -10.10 -16.73 -0.11
N PRO A 846 -10.03 -15.74 -1.03
CA PRO A 846 -10.68 -14.45 -0.82
C PRO A 846 -12.20 -14.54 -0.69
N ASN A 847 -12.82 -15.60 -1.25
CA ASN A 847 -14.26 -15.86 -1.16
C ASN A 847 -14.72 -16.19 0.26
N VAL A 848 -13.84 -16.63 1.16
CA VAL A 848 -14.15 -16.76 2.58
C VAL A 848 -14.19 -15.36 3.17
N SER A 849 -15.38 -14.76 3.34
CA SER A 849 -15.51 -13.38 3.79
C SER A 849 -15.09 -13.22 5.25
N SER A 850 -15.36 -14.22 6.08
CA SER A 850 -14.87 -14.30 7.45
C SER A 850 -14.63 -15.74 7.91
N LEU A 851 -13.68 -15.91 8.82
CA LEU A 851 -13.43 -17.14 9.58
C LEU A 851 -13.08 -16.76 11.01
N GLU A 852 -13.79 -17.32 11.98
CA GLU A 852 -13.57 -17.08 13.39
C GLU A 852 -13.35 -18.40 14.12
N LEU A 853 -12.16 -18.58 14.68
CA LEU A 853 -11.88 -19.58 15.70
C LEU A 853 -12.15 -18.94 17.06
N THR A 854 -13.42 -18.92 17.48
CA THR A 854 -13.88 -18.17 18.66
C THR A 854 -13.35 -18.75 19.98
N LEU A 855 -13.10 -20.06 20.01
CA LEU A 855 -12.55 -20.74 21.18
C LEU A 855 -11.53 -21.80 20.76
N VAL A 856 -10.26 -21.46 20.99
CA VAL A 856 -9.12 -22.38 20.94
C VAL A 856 -8.57 -22.48 22.36
N LEU A 857 -8.36 -23.69 22.89
CA LEU A 857 -7.67 -23.86 24.17
C LEU A 857 -6.20 -24.14 23.90
N ALA A 858 -5.32 -23.24 24.35
CA ALA A 858 -3.87 -23.43 24.33
C ALA A 858 -3.43 -24.09 25.64
N GLY A 859 -3.05 -25.37 25.57
CA GLY A 859 -2.53 -26.15 26.69
C GLY A 859 -1.01 -26.33 26.61
N VAL A 860 -0.44 -27.10 27.54
CA VAL A 860 1.00 -27.39 27.61
C VAL A 860 1.53 -28.28 26.47
N GLU A 861 0.66 -29.07 25.85
CA GLU A 861 0.99 -30.06 24.80
C GLU A 861 0.37 -29.73 23.43
N GLY A 862 -0.18 -28.52 23.25
CA GLY A 862 -0.71 -28.06 21.97
C GLY A 862 -1.92 -27.14 22.10
N ALA A 863 -2.55 -26.83 20.96
CA ALA A 863 -3.74 -25.99 20.86
C ALA A 863 -4.91 -26.74 20.21
N GLN A 864 -6.09 -26.71 20.84
CA GLN A 864 -7.29 -27.41 20.36
C GLN A 864 -8.39 -26.42 19.94
N THR A 865 -8.82 -26.50 18.68
CA THR A 865 -9.91 -25.66 18.15
C THR A 865 -11.26 -26.28 18.51
N LEU A 866 -12.02 -25.63 19.39
CA LEU A 866 -13.28 -26.16 19.91
C LEU A 866 -14.52 -25.60 19.21
N THR A 867 -14.42 -24.37 18.69
CA THR A 867 -15.52 -23.66 18.04
C THR A 867 -14.96 -22.83 16.91
N ALA A 868 -15.55 -22.97 15.73
CA ALA A 868 -15.24 -22.20 14.54
C ALA A 868 -16.52 -21.86 13.77
N THR A 869 -16.55 -20.69 13.14
CA THR A 869 -17.58 -20.29 12.17
C THR A 869 -16.91 -19.70 10.95
N ALA A 870 -17.50 -19.89 9.77
CA ALA A 870 -16.98 -19.30 8.53
C ALA A 870 -18.13 -18.84 7.63
N ARG A 871 -17.89 -17.77 6.89
CA ARG A 871 -18.82 -17.23 5.90
C ARG A 871 -18.13 -17.11 4.55
N VAL A 872 -18.90 -17.31 3.48
CA VAL A 872 -18.44 -17.16 2.11
C VAL A 872 -19.28 -16.15 1.35
N ALA A 873 -18.67 -15.43 0.43
CA ALA A 873 -19.32 -14.47 -0.44
C ALA A 873 -18.72 -14.48 -1.86
N THR A 874 -19.51 -14.07 -2.84
CA THR A 874 -19.02 -13.82 -4.20
C THR A 874 -18.17 -12.55 -4.23
N ILE A 875 -17.01 -12.61 -4.87
CA ILE A 875 -16.13 -11.45 -5.03
C ILE A 875 -16.62 -10.61 -6.21
N LYS A 876 -17.15 -9.41 -5.95
CA LYS A 876 -17.55 -8.47 -7.01
C LYS A 876 -16.36 -7.72 -7.61
N ASP A 877 -15.45 -7.28 -6.74
CA ASP A 877 -14.20 -6.65 -7.15
C ASP A 877 -13.03 -7.56 -6.77
N PRO A 878 -12.29 -8.10 -7.75
CA PRO A 878 -11.07 -8.84 -7.43
C PRO A 878 -10.13 -7.94 -6.65
N ARG A 879 -9.31 -8.57 -5.77
CA ARG A 879 -8.31 -7.86 -4.96
C ARG A 879 -7.54 -6.86 -5.84
N PRO A 880 -7.31 -5.61 -5.38
CA PRO A 880 -6.62 -4.58 -6.18
C PRO A 880 -5.19 -4.91 -6.63
N ASP A 881 -4.62 -6.02 -6.16
CA ASP A 881 -3.33 -6.59 -6.58
C ASP A 881 -3.57 -7.81 -7.50
N SER A 882 -4.52 -7.69 -8.42
CA SER A 882 -4.63 -8.61 -9.55
C SER A 882 -3.28 -8.65 -10.27
N LEU A 883 -2.93 -9.78 -10.87
CA LEU A 883 -1.66 -9.99 -11.60
C LEU A 883 -1.56 -9.20 -12.91
N VAL A 884 -2.36 -8.14 -13.03
CA VAL A 884 -2.40 -7.24 -14.16
C VAL A 884 -2.20 -5.83 -13.67
N ARG A 885 -1.36 -5.10 -14.39
CA ARG A 885 -1.14 -3.68 -14.14
C ARG A 885 -2.37 -2.90 -14.59
N ARG A 886 -2.95 -2.16 -13.66
CA ARG A 886 -4.07 -1.23 -13.88
C ARG A 886 -3.95 -0.01 -12.98
N MET A 887 -4.39 1.12 -13.50
CA MET A 887 -4.68 2.28 -12.68
C MET A 887 -6.00 2.06 -11.96
N PRO A 888 -6.22 2.71 -10.79
CA PRO A 888 -7.49 2.60 -10.09
C PRO A 888 -8.66 3.01 -10.97
N ASP A 889 -9.72 2.21 -10.99
CA ASP A 889 -10.92 2.49 -11.77
C ASP A 889 -11.55 3.81 -11.34
N LEU A 890 -11.82 4.66 -12.32
CA LEU A 890 -12.70 5.80 -12.18
C LEU A 890 -14.09 5.26 -12.52
N GLU A 891 -15.03 5.21 -11.58
CA GLU A 891 -16.40 4.75 -11.87
C GLU A 891 -16.95 5.42 -13.16
N SER A 892 -17.12 4.60 -14.21
CA SER A 892 -17.62 4.90 -15.57
C SER A 892 -17.15 6.23 -16.17
N THR A 893 -16.10 6.19 -16.99
CA THR A 893 -15.50 7.34 -17.68
C THR A 893 -15.97 7.57 -19.11
N ILE A 894 -16.77 6.67 -19.68
CA ILE A 894 -17.30 6.83 -21.03
C ILE A 894 -18.66 7.56 -20.92
N PRO A 895 -18.86 8.70 -21.61
CA PRO A 895 -20.20 9.26 -21.77
C PRO A 895 -21.12 8.24 -22.46
N ASP A 896 -22.38 8.15 -22.03
CA ASP A 896 -23.43 7.48 -22.83
C ASP A 896 -23.50 8.04 -24.26
#